data_AF-A0A959T5A4-F1
#
_entry.id   AF-A0A959T5A4-F1
#
_cell.length_a   1.000
_cell.length_b   1.000
_cell.length_c   1.000
_cell.angle_alpha   90.00
_cell.angle_beta   90.00
_cell.angle_gamma   90.00
#
_symmetry.space_group_name_H-M   'P 1'
#
loop_
_entity.id
_entity.type
_entity.pdbx_description
1 polymer ?
#
loop_
_entity_poly.entity_id
_entity_poly.type
_entity_poly.pdbx_seq_one_letter_code
_entity_poly.pdbx_strand_id
1 'polypeptide(L)'
;MKGTCFSALVLLGVTVANAQLYVIPDDVFGAALDDVLPNAVTYDPVPQIYTLDTQHPDVLGLAHLEFPGPYAVNDYNGIQYFTSLRYLDLSWQHGTQLTPVSPATLPSSLDTLIMHGINANNDILLRFVMNDSLEYIDMSGSSVNSIPGEIAGLPMLRYLDLSDHAFNTNYTVPALPNTLEYIDISRYTNSGSVFVQSFPVLPDSLRVLKVHNIGLESLGPLPDGLLHLDVSTENPNLFGGLTNLPALPVGLRYLNARRNPELIAVPYLPDSLRYLDISYCNMDSVPGLPPFLEYFDWRGVFNGIDQGIVQWPATLKHLAFKGGGASMPPLPAGLEHLDLYYGIASPTPPLPDGLDTLWGAFVQLDTLPSSLTHLWLQQNPISLPTFPPQLVYFNCSSCDELTSLPAFPSSLVEIDIRNADILPALPDLPAGLQHLRFASNDSLTALPELPDGLRTLRATSLRALACLPVLPNSLEVVQAAFSVECLPNIPGSAITLSPSVVCNIAISSCPRHEEIIYGRVFRDLDQDGVRDPGEPPVPIASVSGQPGSLFSSVDQNGYYLLLPDSNVATTVQGTPLLYHTLTTPPVVLTVPAFGEDSTDIGYYGIPGIHDLVVEMEECPAVPGFDNSLWMQVTNVGTETTAATIDLAFDGDQNWVFSNETPDAQVGNTASWSILLDPGYTWSNTVILHTSAGVALGTPIDHVLTATPQQADSTPANNSAFINTVVVGSYDPNDKLLEPETMTLAEVQAGTAIEYTIRFQNTGTDTAFTVRLEDQLDGDLDWSSFQPVAASHAYRAVIDGDGLATVVFDQIMLPDSNVNEPESHGFFTFRIRALAGLPDFTAVENSAGIFFDFNDAVVTNTTLNTLVPLLPAVISAQPVTCHGGQDGSFSAAPVVGNLPITFTLAGVGSNETGIFQNLAGGLYMLTMEDATGHTVSQPVEIPEPDAIVDSFVLSICQHEPSPATGTVYDVPGDYQEQVTLQTPDGCDSLVVASLVVYPEELLVVDNGPLPYGTVYHGVVLTQDTQFVYFDTTEFGCLLTISENVTVSPSSTNEVTVAIGLSIRPNPVEDYFTVSFETDFPAAVSLRLTDALGRPVRELKPVHTSGIHTYTFDTAELAAGIYFLHLNIGDHWASKILTKI
;
A
#
# COMPACT_ATOMS: atom_id res chain seq x y z
N MET A 1 -67.66 28.13 20.26
CA MET A 1 -67.75 28.79 18.92
C MET A 1 -66.64 28.18 18.08
N LYS A 2 -66.91 27.73 16.84
CA LYS A 2 -66.63 28.45 15.58
C LYS A 2 -65.23 29.12 15.60
N GLY A 3 -64.31 28.85 14.68
CA GLY A 3 -64.38 28.07 13.43
C GLY A 3 -63.49 28.72 12.34
N THR A 4 -63.31 28.20 11.13
CA THR A 4 -63.74 26.91 10.53
C THR A 4 -63.18 26.82 9.10
N CYS A 5 -62.65 25.65 8.71
CA CYS A 5 -62.71 25.13 7.33
C CYS A 5 -61.87 25.89 6.25
N PHE A 6 -61.56 25.32 5.08
CA PHE A 6 -62.21 24.21 4.37
C PHE A 6 -61.31 23.02 4.01
N SER A 7 -61.95 21.83 4.08
CA SER A 7 -61.56 20.57 3.44
C SER A 7 -62.56 20.28 2.32
N ALA A 8 -62.20 19.45 1.33
CA ALA A 8 -63.07 18.48 0.62
C ALA A 8 -62.54 18.14 -0.79
N LEU A 9 -62.82 16.99 -1.41
CA LEU A 9 -63.20 15.61 -1.00
C LEU A 9 -63.34 14.79 -2.33
N VAL A 10 -63.67 13.49 -2.25
CA VAL A 10 -64.27 12.66 -3.33
C VAL A 10 -63.30 12.18 -4.44
N LEU A 11 -63.25 10.90 -4.83
CA LEU A 11 -63.72 9.65 -4.21
C LEU A 11 -63.17 8.43 -5.00
N LEU A 12 -62.79 7.34 -4.33
CA LEU A 12 -63.20 5.93 -4.56
C LEU A 12 -62.29 5.00 -3.76
N GLY A 13 -62.79 3.82 -3.39
CA GLY A 13 -62.14 2.96 -2.39
C GLY A 13 -61.65 1.62 -2.94
N VAL A 14 -60.54 1.15 -2.36
CA VAL A 14 -60.15 -0.26 -2.29
C VAL A 14 -60.23 -0.68 -0.82
N THR A 15 -60.58 -1.93 -0.54
CA THR A 15 -60.60 -2.46 0.83
C THR A 15 -59.18 -2.56 1.39
N VAL A 16 -58.91 -1.88 2.50
CA VAL A 16 -57.66 -2.04 3.26
C VAL A 16 -57.63 -3.46 3.82
N ALA A 17 -56.67 -4.28 3.36
CA ALA A 17 -56.26 -5.47 4.08
C ALA A 17 -55.41 -5.02 5.29
N ASN A 18 -55.63 -5.61 6.46
CA ASN A 18 -54.79 -5.32 7.62
C ASN A 18 -53.39 -5.90 7.37
N ALA A 19 -52.36 -5.05 7.37
CA ALA A 19 -50.99 -5.49 7.61
C ALA A 19 -50.94 -6.22 8.96
N GLN A 20 -50.41 -7.45 8.97
CA GLN A 20 -50.15 -8.16 10.21
C GLN A 20 -48.71 -7.84 10.64
N LEU A 21 -48.58 -6.74 11.37
CA LEU A 21 -47.35 -6.34 12.03
C LEU A 21 -46.98 -7.37 13.10
N TYR A 22 -45.79 -7.96 12.99
CA TYR A 22 -45.27 -8.96 13.90
C TYR A 22 -44.04 -8.43 14.64
N VAL A 23 -44.09 -8.42 15.97
CA VAL A 23 -42.97 -8.02 16.82
C VAL A 23 -41.92 -9.13 16.83
N ILE A 24 -40.70 -8.81 16.41
CA ILE A 24 -39.58 -9.74 16.39
C ILE A 24 -39.04 -9.89 17.83
N PRO A 25 -38.90 -11.12 18.39
CA PRO A 25 -38.54 -11.29 19.80
C PRO A 25 -37.06 -11.04 20.15
N ASP A 26 -36.16 -11.19 19.17
CA ASP A 26 -34.71 -11.01 19.30
C ASP A 26 -34.31 -9.75 18.53
N ASP A 27 -33.64 -8.82 19.20
CA ASP A 27 -33.27 -7.51 18.66
C ASP A 27 -32.08 -7.58 17.70
N VAL A 28 -31.25 -8.62 17.80
CA VAL A 28 -30.16 -8.90 16.86
C VAL A 28 -30.73 -9.47 15.56
N PHE A 29 -31.68 -10.39 15.64
CA PHE A 29 -32.42 -10.89 14.47
C PHE A 29 -33.26 -9.79 13.81
N GLY A 30 -33.84 -8.90 14.62
CA GLY A 30 -34.56 -7.72 14.15
C GLY A 30 -33.67 -6.78 13.33
N ALA A 31 -32.49 -6.43 13.85
CA ALA A 31 -31.51 -5.62 13.14
C ALA A 31 -31.01 -6.30 11.84
N ALA A 32 -30.66 -7.59 11.91
CA ALA A 32 -30.18 -8.33 10.76
C ALA A 32 -31.23 -8.51 9.65
N LEU A 33 -32.53 -8.48 9.99
CA LEU A 33 -33.62 -8.40 9.00
C LEU A 33 -33.87 -6.97 8.49
N ASP A 34 -33.61 -5.94 9.29
CA ASP A 34 -33.72 -4.52 8.87
C ASP A 34 -32.63 -4.17 7.82
N ASP A 35 -31.39 -4.67 8.01
CA ASP A 35 -30.28 -4.57 7.04
C ASP A 35 -30.65 -5.18 5.67
N VAL A 36 -31.42 -6.27 5.64
CA VAL A 36 -31.78 -7.01 4.41
C VAL A 36 -33.11 -6.54 3.81
N LEU A 37 -34.05 -6.06 4.63
CA LEU A 37 -35.43 -5.72 4.23
C LEU A 37 -35.92 -4.38 4.83
N PRO A 38 -35.19 -3.25 4.61
CA PRO A 38 -35.46 -1.96 5.28
C PRO A 38 -36.80 -1.30 4.90
N ASN A 39 -37.53 -1.85 3.92
CA ASN A 39 -38.90 -1.42 3.58
C ASN A 39 -39.99 -2.17 4.36
N ALA A 40 -39.66 -3.36 4.90
CA ALA A 40 -40.62 -4.29 5.50
C ALA A 40 -40.46 -4.46 7.01
N VAL A 41 -39.30 -4.08 7.54
CA VAL A 41 -39.04 -3.98 8.99
C VAL A 41 -39.23 -2.52 9.43
N THR A 42 -39.47 -2.31 10.71
CA THR A 42 -39.55 -0.98 11.33
C THR A 42 -39.02 -1.05 12.75
N TYR A 43 -38.01 -0.24 13.04
CA TYR A 43 -37.42 -0.07 14.37
C TYR A 43 -38.10 1.06 15.16
N ASP A 44 -38.65 0.75 16.33
CA ASP A 44 -38.93 1.73 17.38
C ASP A 44 -37.72 1.77 18.33
N PRO A 45 -37.07 2.93 18.56
CA PRO A 45 -35.96 3.03 19.51
C PRO A 45 -36.41 3.04 20.99
N VAL A 46 -37.69 3.30 21.31
CA VAL A 46 -38.17 3.46 22.71
C VAL A 46 -39.59 2.89 22.89
N PRO A 47 -39.75 1.58 23.13
CA PRO A 47 -38.71 0.58 23.45
C PRO A 47 -38.06 0.02 22.19
N GLN A 48 -36.77 -0.35 22.27
CA GLN A 48 -36.00 -1.01 21.21
C GLN A 48 -36.72 -2.27 20.71
N ILE A 49 -37.48 -2.13 19.63
CA ILE A 49 -38.37 -3.17 19.09
C ILE A 49 -38.35 -3.10 17.57
N TYR A 50 -38.02 -4.22 16.93
CA TYR A 50 -38.20 -4.40 15.49
C TYR A 50 -39.55 -5.05 15.20
N THR A 51 -40.26 -4.53 14.20
CA THR A 51 -41.57 -5.02 13.78
C THR A 51 -41.57 -5.31 12.27
N LEU A 52 -41.94 -6.53 11.90
CA LEU A 52 -42.03 -7.00 10.51
C LEU A 52 -43.46 -6.85 9.98
N ASP A 53 -43.66 -6.19 8.83
CA ASP A 53 -44.91 -6.33 8.07
C ASP A 53 -44.91 -7.64 7.28
N THR A 54 -45.57 -8.64 7.87
CA THR A 54 -45.71 -9.98 7.28
C THR A 54 -46.54 -10.01 5.99
N GLN A 55 -47.07 -8.88 5.52
CA GLN A 55 -47.79 -8.74 4.25
C GLN A 55 -47.04 -7.87 3.22
N HIS A 56 -45.83 -7.39 3.52
CA HIS A 56 -45.04 -6.60 2.58
C HIS A 56 -44.63 -7.45 1.35
N PRO A 57 -44.62 -6.89 0.12
CA PRO A 57 -44.18 -7.62 -1.08
C PRO A 57 -42.78 -8.23 -0.94
N ASP A 58 -41.85 -7.49 -0.33
CA ASP A 58 -40.46 -7.93 -0.14
C ASP A 58 -40.35 -9.14 0.82
N VAL A 59 -41.32 -9.34 1.73
CA VAL A 59 -41.39 -10.50 2.64
C VAL A 59 -42.11 -11.69 1.99
N LEU A 60 -43.21 -11.43 1.30
CA LEU A 60 -43.99 -12.46 0.61
C LEU A 60 -43.31 -12.97 -0.66
N GLY A 61 -42.44 -12.18 -1.27
CA GLY A 61 -41.70 -12.51 -2.49
C GLY A 61 -40.29 -13.05 -2.28
N LEU A 62 -39.74 -12.99 -1.06
CA LEU A 62 -38.37 -13.42 -0.80
C LEU A 62 -38.21 -14.93 -1.01
N ALA A 63 -37.30 -15.33 -1.90
CA ALA A 63 -36.99 -16.73 -2.20
C ALA A 63 -35.66 -17.21 -1.58
N HIS A 64 -34.78 -16.28 -1.19
CA HIS A 64 -33.44 -16.55 -0.66
C HIS A 64 -33.15 -15.56 0.46
N LEU A 65 -32.64 -16.05 1.60
CA LEU A 65 -32.22 -15.23 2.74
C LEU A 65 -30.88 -15.73 3.29
N GLU A 66 -29.96 -14.81 3.50
CA GLU A 66 -28.62 -14.99 4.08
C GLU A 66 -28.30 -13.74 4.91
N PHE A 67 -27.54 -13.88 5.99
CA PHE A 67 -27.14 -12.77 6.86
C PHE A 67 -25.63 -12.43 6.71
N PRO A 68 -25.25 -11.16 6.53
CA PRO A 68 -23.86 -10.79 6.24
C PRO A 68 -22.97 -10.77 7.49
N GLY A 69 -22.43 -11.94 7.85
CA GLY A 69 -21.44 -12.09 8.93
C GLY A 69 -22.02 -12.63 10.25
N PRO A 70 -21.18 -12.81 11.28
CA PRO A 70 -21.54 -13.55 12.49
C PRO A 70 -22.31 -12.70 13.50
N TYR A 71 -23.64 -12.67 13.43
CA TYR A 71 -24.49 -12.06 14.45
C TYR A 71 -24.79 -13.08 15.58
N ALA A 72 -24.98 -12.59 16.81
CA ALA A 72 -25.22 -13.43 17.99
C ALA A 72 -26.71 -13.76 18.21
N VAL A 73 -27.45 -14.10 17.15
CA VAL A 73 -28.90 -14.36 17.19
C VAL A 73 -29.24 -15.59 18.06
N ASN A 74 -30.28 -15.46 18.89
CA ASN A 74 -30.73 -16.50 19.83
C ASN A 74 -32.17 -16.97 19.58
N ASP A 75 -32.98 -16.21 18.84
CA ASP A 75 -34.31 -16.61 18.35
C ASP A 75 -34.58 -16.09 16.91
N TYR A 76 -35.06 -16.98 16.04
CA TYR A 76 -35.41 -16.71 14.64
C TYR A 76 -36.94 -16.59 14.40
N ASN A 77 -37.73 -16.50 15.48
CA ASN A 77 -39.18 -16.29 15.42
C ASN A 77 -39.54 -15.04 14.59
N GLY A 78 -40.22 -15.28 13.47
CA GLY A 78 -40.43 -14.32 12.39
C GLY A 78 -40.24 -14.97 11.02
N ILE A 79 -39.29 -15.90 10.89
CA ILE A 79 -38.97 -16.58 9.61
C ILE A 79 -40.17 -17.34 9.01
N GLN A 80 -41.12 -17.79 9.83
CA GLN A 80 -42.33 -18.51 9.39
C GLN A 80 -43.25 -17.73 8.43
N TYR A 81 -43.11 -16.41 8.33
CA TYR A 81 -43.96 -15.57 7.48
C TYR A 81 -43.45 -15.41 6.05
N PHE A 82 -42.22 -15.83 5.77
CA PHE A 82 -41.60 -15.75 4.44
C PHE A 82 -42.09 -16.90 3.54
N THR A 83 -43.36 -16.83 3.13
CA THR A 83 -44.08 -17.94 2.48
C THR A 83 -43.55 -18.37 1.10
N SER A 84 -42.65 -17.61 0.48
CA SER A 84 -41.96 -17.98 -0.77
C SER A 84 -40.51 -18.44 -0.58
N LEU A 85 -40.01 -18.45 0.66
CA LEU A 85 -38.60 -18.72 0.95
C LEU A 85 -38.23 -20.16 0.62
N ARG A 86 -37.19 -20.34 -0.20
CA ARG A 86 -36.65 -21.63 -0.62
C ARG A 86 -35.28 -21.91 -0.01
N TYR A 87 -34.42 -20.90 -0.03
CA TYR A 87 -33.07 -20.94 0.52
C TYR A 87 -32.97 -20.10 1.79
N LEU A 88 -32.40 -20.68 2.85
CA LEU A 88 -32.10 -20.00 4.10
C LEU A 88 -30.70 -20.40 4.60
N ASP A 89 -29.83 -19.42 4.78
CA ASP A 89 -28.48 -19.60 5.35
C ASP A 89 -28.34 -18.83 6.67
N LEU A 90 -28.00 -19.59 7.72
CA LEU A 90 -27.80 -19.14 9.09
C LEU A 90 -26.37 -19.46 9.58
N SER A 91 -25.40 -19.57 8.67
CA SER A 91 -24.03 -19.95 9.00
C SER A 91 -23.34 -18.91 9.91
N TRP A 92 -22.45 -19.40 10.79
CA TRP A 92 -21.62 -18.61 11.72
C TRP A 92 -22.38 -17.71 12.72
N GLN A 93 -23.70 -17.88 12.88
CA GLN A 93 -24.50 -17.09 13.83
C GLN A 93 -24.26 -17.58 15.28
N HIS A 94 -23.29 -16.96 15.97
CA HIS A 94 -22.76 -17.42 17.26
C HIS A 94 -23.56 -16.93 18.49
N GLY A 95 -24.85 -17.27 18.56
CA GLY A 95 -25.62 -17.18 19.80
C GLY A 95 -25.01 -18.05 20.92
N THR A 96 -24.97 -17.56 22.16
CA THR A 96 -24.23 -18.24 23.26
C THR A 96 -24.84 -19.58 23.65
N GLN A 97 -26.15 -19.75 23.41
CA GLN A 97 -26.88 -21.00 23.20
C GLN A 97 -28.26 -20.62 22.66
N LEU A 98 -28.79 -21.32 21.64
CA LEU A 98 -30.22 -21.19 21.31
C LEU A 98 -31.03 -21.64 22.54
N THR A 99 -31.67 -20.69 23.23
CA THR A 99 -32.33 -20.98 24.51
C THR A 99 -33.60 -21.82 24.26
N PRO A 100 -34.07 -22.65 25.21
CA PRO A 100 -35.14 -23.63 24.93
C PRO A 100 -36.56 -23.06 24.68
N VAL A 101 -36.72 -21.79 24.34
CA VAL A 101 -37.98 -21.05 24.35
C VAL A 101 -38.46 -20.74 22.92
N SER A 102 -39.53 -21.42 22.51
CA SER A 102 -40.32 -21.19 21.28
C SER A 102 -39.58 -21.39 19.94
N PRO A 103 -39.79 -22.52 19.23
CA PRO A 103 -39.24 -22.69 17.88
C PRO A 103 -40.05 -21.90 16.84
N ALA A 104 -39.35 -21.16 16.00
CA ALA A 104 -39.90 -20.74 14.72
C ALA A 104 -40.23 -21.99 13.87
N THR A 105 -41.35 -21.96 13.16
CA THR A 105 -41.67 -23.00 12.17
C THR A 105 -41.01 -22.59 10.86
N LEU A 106 -40.14 -23.43 10.28
CA LEU A 106 -39.58 -23.14 8.96
C LEU A 106 -40.70 -22.99 7.93
N PRO A 107 -40.57 -22.09 6.93
CA PRO A 107 -41.49 -22.02 5.81
C PRO A 107 -41.65 -23.39 5.13
N SER A 108 -42.88 -23.80 4.86
CA SER A 108 -43.17 -25.04 4.13
C SER A 108 -42.80 -24.99 2.64
N SER A 109 -42.32 -23.84 2.17
CA SER A 109 -41.69 -23.60 0.86
C SER A 109 -40.18 -23.86 0.86
N LEU A 110 -39.54 -24.01 2.03
CA LEU A 110 -38.10 -24.11 2.16
C LEU A 110 -37.60 -25.46 1.63
N ASP A 111 -36.71 -25.42 0.65
CA ASP A 111 -36.06 -26.59 0.03
C ASP A 111 -34.57 -26.71 0.42
N THR A 112 -33.92 -25.61 0.81
CA THR A 112 -32.49 -25.51 1.11
C THR A 112 -32.26 -24.81 2.45
N LEU A 113 -31.52 -25.47 3.35
CA LEU A 113 -31.17 -24.94 4.67
C LEU A 113 -29.67 -25.14 4.96
N ILE A 114 -28.96 -24.04 5.23
CA ILE A 114 -27.53 -24.04 5.59
C ILE A 114 -27.35 -23.45 6.99
N MET A 115 -26.58 -24.16 7.83
CA MET A 115 -26.37 -23.85 9.24
C MET A 115 -24.95 -24.22 9.67
N HIS A 116 -23.95 -23.80 8.89
CA HIS A 116 -22.55 -24.12 9.18
C HIS A 116 -22.06 -23.44 10.47
N GLY A 117 -21.32 -24.16 11.31
CA GLY A 117 -20.63 -23.61 12.49
C GLY A 117 -21.53 -23.13 13.64
N ILE A 118 -22.81 -23.52 13.69
CA ILE A 118 -23.74 -23.10 14.75
C ILE A 118 -23.52 -23.92 16.04
N ASN A 119 -23.66 -23.26 17.20
CA ASN A 119 -23.70 -23.90 18.52
C ASN A 119 -25.04 -24.64 18.77
N ALA A 120 -25.35 -25.63 17.90
CA ALA A 120 -26.62 -26.33 17.84
C ALA A 120 -26.63 -27.63 18.67
N ASN A 121 -27.58 -27.76 19.60
CA ASN A 121 -27.94 -29.02 20.26
C ASN A 121 -28.88 -29.88 19.39
N ASN A 122 -28.92 -31.20 19.62
CA ASN A 122 -29.82 -32.16 18.91
C ASN A 122 -31.29 -31.75 18.81
N ASP A 123 -31.80 -31.00 19.79
CA ASP A 123 -33.19 -30.54 19.89
C ASP A 123 -33.61 -29.63 18.72
N ILE A 124 -32.64 -29.10 17.97
CA ILE A 124 -32.81 -28.25 16.78
C ILE A 124 -33.07 -29.11 15.54
N LEU A 125 -32.22 -30.11 15.30
CA LEU A 125 -32.38 -31.08 14.20
C LEU A 125 -33.73 -31.80 14.26
N LEU A 126 -34.14 -32.22 15.45
CA LEU A 126 -35.46 -32.85 15.71
C LEU A 126 -36.66 -32.00 15.29
N ARG A 127 -36.49 -30.67 15.12
CA ARG A 127 -37.57 -29.73 14.77
C ARG A 127 -37.57 -29.38 13.29
N PHE A 128 -36.41 -29.33 12.64
CA PHE A 128 -36.30 -29.08 11.19
C PHE A 128 -36.66 -30.32 10.35
N VAL A 129 -36.45 -31.52 10.89
CA VAL A 129 -36.86 -32.80 10.29
C VAL A 129 -38.40 -32.97 10.20
N MET A 130 -39.18 -31.97 10.59
CA MET A 130 -40.64 -31.91 10.39
C MET A 130 -41.09 -31.05 9.19
N ASN A 131 -40.16 -30.64 8.30
CA ASN A 131 -40.48 -29.94 7.05
C ASN A 131 -40.29 -30.87 5.83
N ASP A 132 -41.39 -31.40 5.30
CA ASP A 132 -41.39 -32.36 4.18
C ASP A 132 -40.76 -31.83 2.88
N SER A 133 -40.59 -30.51 2.74
CA SER A 133 -40.09 -29.85 1.52
C SER A 133 -38.57 -29.80 1.36
N LEU A 134 -37.79 -30.09 2.41
CA LEU A 134 -36.33 -29.95 2.40
C LEU A 134 -35.65 -30.97 1.46
N GLU A 135 -34.97 -30.48 0.42
CA GLU A 135 -34.08 -31.25 -0.47
C GLU A 135 -32.61 -31.20 -0.03
N TYR A 136 -32.16 -30.09 0.57
CA TYR A 136 -30.76 -29.86 0.97
C TYR A 136 -30.65 -29.38 2.43
N ILE A 137 -29.82 -30.07 3.22
CA ILE A 137 -29.47 -29.68 4.58
C ILE A 137 -27.94 -29.73 4.74
N ASP A 138 -27.35 -28.61 5.17
CA ASP A 138 -25.97 -28.54 5.63
C ASP A 138 -25.94 -27.96 7.05
N MET A 139 -25.27 -28.64 7.97
CA MET A 139 -25.04 -28.17 9.34
C MET A 139 -23.56 -28.26 9.76
N SER A 140 -22.66 -28.47 8.81
CA SER A 140 -21.26 -28.83 9.03
C SER A 140 -20.56 -27.94 10.08
N GLY A 141 -19.69 -28.54 10.90
CA GLY A 141 -19.00 -27.86 12.00
C GLY A 141 -19.88 -27.50 13.21
N SER A 142 -21.17 -27.86 13.25
CA SER A 142 -22.05 -27.54 14.39
C SER A 142 -21.90 -28.50 15.58
N SER A 143 -22.50 -28.15 16.72
CA SER A 143 -22.36 -28.87 18.00
C SER A 143 -23.29 -30.09 18.22
N VAL A 144 -23.95 -30.59 17.18
CA VAL A 144 -24.85 -31.76 17.23
C VAL A 144 -24.07 -33.01 17.69
N ASN A 145 -24.70 -33.84 18.54
CA ASN A 145 -24.11 -35.08 19.03
C ASN A 145 -24.87 -36.38 18.67
N SER A 146 -25.99 -36.30 17.94
CA SER A 146 -26.56 -37.41 17.15
C SER A 146 -27.55 -36.96 16.08
N ILE A 147 -27.56 -37.64 14.91
CA ILE A 147 -28.63 -37.53 13.90
C ILE A 147 -29.94 -38.12 14.46
N PRO A 148 -31.11 -37.44 14.31
CA PRO A 148 -32.41 -37.98 14.69
C PRO A 148 -32.82 -39.21 13.88
N GLY A 149 -33.61 -40.11 14.46
CA GLY A 149 -34.16 -41.27 13.73
C GLY A 149 -35.25 -40.90 12.73
N GLU A 150 -35.88 -39.75 12.96
CA GLU A 150 -36.95 -39.14 12.17
C GLU A 150 -36.49 -38.74 10.76
N ILE A 151 -35.17 -38.58 10.54
CA ILE A 151 -34.60 -38.13 9.25
C ILE A 151 -34.91 -39.10 8.10
N ALA A 152 -35.12 -40.38 8.41
CA ALA A 152 -35.57 -41.41 7.48
C ALA A 152 -36.95 -41.13 6.86
N GLY A 153 -37.74 -40.23 7.47
CA GLY A 153 -39.09 -39.88 7.04
C GLY A 153 -39.17 -38.73 6.04
N LEU A 154 -38.10 -37.94 5.86
CA LEU A 154 -38.11 -36.78 4.96
C LEU A 154 -38.25 -37.25 3.50
N PRO A 155 -39.34 -36.87 2.79
CA PRO A 155 -39.68 -37.46 1.49
C PRO A 155 -38.94 -36.81 0.32
N MET A 156 -38.28 -35.67 0.54
CA MET A 156 -37.58 -34.88 -0.47
C MET A 156 -36.05 -34.80 -0.25
N LEU A 157 -35.53 -35.21 0.92
CA LEU A 157 -34.13 -34.96 1.28
C LEU A 157 -33.15 -35.73 0.37
N ARG A 158 -32.22 -34.99 -0.24
CA ARG A 158 -31.27 -35.47 -1.25
C ARG A 158 -29.81 -35.16 -0.90
N TYR A 159 -29.55 -34.11 -0.13
CA TYR A 159 -28.23 -33.78 0.37
C TYR A 159 -28.25 -33.57 1.90
N LEU A 160 -27.29 -34.19 2.58
CA LEU A 160 -27.10 -34.06 4.02
C LEU A 160 -25.60 -33.94 4.36
N ASP A 161 -25.14 -32.74 4.72
CA ASP A 161 -23.78 -32.56 5.26
C ASP A 161 -23.83 -32.37 6.77
N LEU A 162 -23.18 -33.32 7.45
CA LEU A 162 -22.99 -33.35 8.89
C LEU A 162 -21.52 -33.59 9.24
N SER A 163 -20.59 -33.09 8.41
CA SER A 163 -19.17 -33.06 8.75
C SER A 163 -18.87 -32.24 10.02
N ASP A 164 -17.77 -32.57 10.66
CA ASP A 164 -17.19 -32.02 11.89
C ASP A 164 -18.04 -31.97 13.16
N HIS A 165 -19.19 -32.65 13.18
CA HIS A 165 -20.08 -32.73 14.34
C HIS A 165 -19.54 -33.48 15.56
N ALA A 166 -19.93 -33.01 16.75
CA ALA A 166 -19.55 -33.53 18.07
C ALA A 166 -20.25 -34.86 18.46
N PHE A 167 -20.35 -35.83 17.54
CA PHE A 167 -20.97 -37.13 17.80
C PHE A 167 -20.37 -37.85 19.01
N ASN A 168 -21.24 -38.43 19.85
CA ASN A 168 -20.83 -39.19 21.03
C ASN A 168 -19.99 -40.43 20.65
N THR A 169 -19.09 -40.86 21.52
CA THR A 169 -18.32 -42.10 21.33
C THR A 169 -19.25 -43.32 21.31
N ASN A 170 -19.06 -44.21 20.33
CA ASN A 170 -19.99 -45.31 20.00
C ASN A 170 -21.32 -44.83 19.40
N TYR A 171 -21.24 -44.03 18.34
CA TYR A 171 -22.42 -43.64 17.58
C TYR A 171 -22.88 -44.75 16.62
N THR A 172 -24.15 -44.72 16.23
CA THR A 172 -24.75 -45.59 15.21
C THR A 172 -25.66 -44.74 14.35
N VAL A 173 -25.43 -44.74 13.04
CA VAL A 173 -26.19 -43.93 12.10
C VAL A 173 -27.61 -44.51 11.98
N PRO A 174 -28.68 -43.69 12.09
CA PRO A 174 -30.06 -44.14 11.93
C PRO A 174 -30.34 -44.54 10.47
N ALA A 175 -31.56 -45.02 10.19
CA ALA A 175 -32.00 -45.18 8.80
C ALA A 175 -31.95 -43.82 8.07
N LEU A 176 -31.60 -43.85 6.78
CA LEU A 176 -31.49 -42.69 5.90
C LEU A 176 -32.68 -42.67 4.93
N PRO A 177 -33.12 -41.48 4.45
CA PRO A 177 -34.22 -41.40 3.48
C PRO A 177 -33.84 -42.06 2.14
N ASN A 178 -34.81 -42.73 1.50
CA ASN A 178 -34.63 -43.45 0.23
C ASN A 178 -34.42 -42.52 -0.99
N THR A 179 -34.37 -41.21 -0.77
CA THR A 179 -34.10 -40.15 -1.75
C THR A 179 -32.69 -39.57 -1.61
N LEU A 180 -31.93 -39.94 -0.57
CA LEU A 180 -30.63 -39.32 -0.28
C LEU A 180 -29.60 -39.64 -1.37
N GLU A 181 -29.06 -38.62 -2.02
CA GLU A 181 -28.06 -38.70 -3.10
C GLU A 181 -26.64 -38.37 -2.58
N TYR A 182 -26.50 -37.52 -1.57
CA TYR A 182 -25.23 -37.16 -0.91
C TYR A 182 -25.36 -37.30 0.62
N ILE A 183 -24.35 -37.90 1.26
CA ILE A 183 -24.15 -37.78 2.71
C ILE A 183 -22.67 -37.60 3.07
N ASP A 184 -22.41 -36.67 3.98
CA ASP A 184 -21.12 -36.50 4.66
C ASP A 184 -21.33 -36.53 6.19
N ILE A 185 -20.50 -37.30 6.91
CA ILE A 185 -20.42 -37.30 8.38
C ILE A 185 -18.97 -37.24 8.90
N SER A 186 -18.05 -36.74 8.06
CA SER A 186 -16.60 -36.73 8.25
C SER A 186 -16.12 -35.87 9.42
N ARG A 187 -14.86 -36.01 9.84
CA ARG A 187 -14.23 -35.20 10.91
C ARG A 187 -12.85 -34.68 10.47
N TYR A 188 -12.78 -33.43 10.00
CA TYR A 188 -11.54 -32.80 9.54
C TYR A 188 -10.85 -31.99 10.66
N THR A 189 -11.56 -31.63 11.73
CA THR A 189 -10.99 -30.99 12.91
C THR A 189 -10.23 -31.96 13.83
N ASN A 190 -9.14 -31.48 14.43
CA ASN A 190 -8.26 -32.28 15.31
C ASN A 190 -8.87 -32.65 16.68
N SER A 191 -10.14 -32.32 16.94
CA SER A 191 -10.81 -32.42 18.26
C SER A 191 -11.44 -33.79 18.56
N GLY A 192 -10.62 -34.85 18.48
CA GLY A 192 -10.91 -36.16 19.05
C GLY A 192 -11.75 -37.11 18.17
N SER A 193 -11.45 -38.41 18.29
CA SER A 193 -12.05 -39.47 17.48
C SER A 193 -13.53 -39.71 17.81
N VAL A 194 -14.37 -39.66 16.78
CA VAL A 194 -15.68 -40.34 16.79
C VAL A 194 -15.43 -41.82 16.50
N PHE A 195 -16.31 -42.69 17.01
CA PHE A 195 -16.35 -44.11 16.66
C PHE A 195 -17.78 -44.46 16.24
N VAL A 196 -17.99 -44.72 14.95
CA VAL A 196 -19.28 -45.16 14.38
C VAL A 196 -19.28 -46.68 14.30
N GLN A 197 -20.03 -47.33 15.19
CA GLN A 197 -20.04 -48.80 15.31
C GLN A 197 -20.68 -49.51 14.12
N SER A 198 -21.64 -48.87 13.43
CA SER A 198 -22.29 -49.44 12.25
C SER A 198 -23.05 -48.38 11.44
N PHE A 199 -23.19 -48.68 10.15
CA PHE A 199 -24.08 -47.99 9.23
C PHE A 199 -25.40 -48.76 9.05
N PRO A 200 -26.50 -48.07 8.67
CA PRO A 200 -27.69 -48.73 8.12
C PRO A 200 -27.38 -49.36 6.75
N VAL A 201 -28.38 -49.99 6.14
CA VAL A 201 -28.36 -50.21 4.68
C VAL A 201 -28.40 -48.84 3.99
N LEU A 202 -27.47 -48.61 3.06
CA LEU A 202 -27.36 -47.37 2.31
C LEU A 202 -28.49 -47.26 1.25
N PRO A 203 -29.06 -46.08 1.00
CA PRO A 203 -30.10 -45.89 -0.03
C PRO A 203 -29.62 -46.18 -1.47
N ASP A 204 -30.47 -46.79 -2.30
CA ASP A 204 -30.19 -47.01 -3.74
C ASP A 204 -30.01 -45.69 -4.53
N SER A 205 -30.53 -44.58 -3.98
CA SER A 205 -30.36 -43.21 -4.48
C SER A 205 -28.95 -42.66 -4.28
N LEU A 206 -28.13 -43.22 -3.39
CA LEU A 206 -26.88 -42.59 -2.97
C LEU A 206 -25.84 -42.56 -4.10
N ARG A 207 -25.16 -41.41 -4.23
CA ARG A 207 -24.10 -41.11 -5.21
C ARG A 207 -22.79 -40.74 -4.53
N VAL A 208 -22.86 -40.07 -3.39
CA VAL A 208 -21.69 -39.68 -2.58
C VAL A 208 -21.83 -40.19 -1.15
N LEU A 209 -20.79 -40.84 -0.64
CA LEU A 209 -20.64 -41.23 0.75
C LEU A 209 -19.27 -40.77 1.26
N LYS A 210 -19.26 -39.77 2.14
CA LYS A 210 -18.05 -39.29 2.83
C LYS A 210 -18.13 -39.63 4.33
N VAL A 211 -17.13 -40.39 4.78
CA VAL A 211 -17.05 -40.96 6.14
C VAL A 211 -15.62 -40.87 6.68
N HIS A 212 -14.95 -39.75 6.45
CA HIS A 212 -13.54 -39.57 6.82
C HIS A 212 -13.36 -39.45 8.35
N ASN A 213 -12.38 -40.17 8.90
CA ASN A 213 -11.90 -40.07 10.30
C ASN A 213 -12.95 -40.44 11.38
N ILE A 214 -13.92 -41.31 11.07
CA ILE A 214 -15.04 -41.69 11.97
C ILE A 214 -14.87 -43.04 12.73
N GLY A 215 -13.74 -43.73 12.56
CA GLY A 215 -13.48 -45.02 13.23
C GLY A 215 -14.36 -46.18 12.75
N LEU A 216 -14.36 -46.44 11.43
CA LEU A 216 -15.21 -47.44 10.79
C LEU A 216 -14.47 -48.78 10.58
N GLU A 217 -14.78 -49.80 11.38
CA GLU A 217 -14.17 -51.14 11.29
C GLU A 217 -14.51 -51.89 9.97
N SER A 218 -15.73 -51.68 9.45
CA SER A 218 -16.25 -52.32 8.24
C SER A 218 -17.42 -51.54 7.62
N LEU A 219 -17.63 -51.69 6.30
CA LEU A 219 -18.72 -51.05 5.56
C LEU A 219 -19.66 -52.09 4.92
N GLY A 220 -20.95 -51.81 4.92
CA GLY A 220 -21.98 -52.66 4.30
C GLY A 220 -21.94 -52.65 2.76
N PRO A 221 -22.83 -53.40 2.09
CA PRO A 221 -22.94 -53.36 0.62
C PRO A 221 -23.17 -51.94 0.10
N LEU A 222 -22.45 -51.57 -0.95
CA LEU A 222 -22.55 -50.25 -1.59
C LEU A 222 -23.67 -50.25 -2.65
N PRO A 223 -24.43 -49.15 -2.79
CA PRO A 223 -25.42 -49.00 -3.86
C PRO A 223 -24.80 -49.04 -5.26
N ASP A 224 -25.44 -49.72 -6.22
CA ASP A 224 -24.95 -49.86 -7.61
C ASP A 224 -24.70 -48.50 -8.32
N GLY A 225 -25.34 -47.43 -7.86
CA GLY A 225 -25.20 -46.07 -8.40
C GLY A 225 -24.17 -45.17 -7.70
N LEU A 226 -23.42 -45.67 -6.70
CA LEU A 226 -22.45 -44.83 -5.98
C LEU A 226 -21.30 -44.40 -6.90
N LEU A 227 -20.96 -43.10 -6.88
CA LEU A 227 -19.95 -42.46 -7.73
C LEU A 227 -18.70 -42.02 -6.94
N HIS A 228 -18.86 -41.63 -5.68
CA HIS A 228 -17.79 -41.15 -4.81
C HIS A 228 -17.86 -41.83 -3.44
N LEU A 229 -16.72 -42.34 -2.97
CA LEU A 229 -16.55 -42.94 -1.64
C LEU A 229 -15.26 -42.44 -0.98
N ASP A 230 -15.39 -41.79 0.19
CA ASP A 230 -14.25 -41.48 1.07
C ASP A 230 -14.41 -42.20 2.41
N VAL A 231 -13.49 -43.11 2.71
CA VAL A 231 -13.37 -43.89 3.96
C VAL A 231 -12.01 -43.69 4.64
N SER A 232 -11.32 -42.59 4.33
CA SER A 232 -9.98 -42.31 4.84
C SER A 232 -9.94 -41.81 6.29
N THR A 233 -8.76 -41.63 6.86
CA THR A 233 -8.59 -41.10 8.23
C THR A 233 -7.27 -40.34 8.38
N GLU A 234 -7.20 -39.27 9.15
CA GLU A 234 -5.90 -38.62 9.46
C GLU A 234 -5.24 -39.19 10.73
N ASN A 235 -6.01 -39.76 11.67
CA ASN A 235 -5.52 -40.14 12.99
C ASN A 235 -5.17 -41.65 13.07
N PRO A 236 -3.87 -42.02 13.10
CA PRO A 236 -3.42 -43.42 13.10
C PRO A 236 -3.59 -44.14 14.46
N ASN A 237 -4.17 -43.48 15.47
CA ASN A 237 -4.39 -44.04 16.81
C ASN A 237 -5.87 -44.39 17.09
N LEU A 238 -6.76 -44.35 16.09
CA LEU A 238 -8.07 -44.98 16.23
C LEU A 238 -7.91 -46.50 16.33
N PHE A 239 -8.51 -47.10 17.35
CA PHE A 239 -8.65 -48.55 17.46
C PHE A 239 -9.83 -49.02 16.61
N GLY A 240 -9.63 -50.02 15.74
CA GLY A 240 -10.68 -50.51 14.82
C GLY A 240 -10.69 -49.75 13.51
N GLY A 241 -9.59 -49.83 12.75
CA GLY A 241 -9.51 -49.30 11.39
C GLY A 241 -10.26 -50.17 10.37
N LEU A 242 -10.47 -49.64 9.16
CA LEU A 242 -11.17 -50.36 8.12
C LEU A 242 -10.37 -51.59 7.68
N THR A 243 -10.86 -52.79 7.99
CA THR A 243 -10.16 -54.05 7.69
C THR A 243 -10.34 -54.54 6.25
N ASN A 244 -11.45 -54.18 5.61
CA ASN A 244 -11.77 -54.53 4.23
C ASN A 244 -12.74 -53.52 3.59
N LEU A 245 -12.81 -53.56 2.25
CA LEU A 245 -13.85 -52.88 1.48
C LEU A 245 -14.88 -53.88 0.93
N PRO A 246 -16.18 -53.53 0.91
CA PRO A 246 -17.21 -54.26 0.16
C PRO A 246 -16.94 -54.16 -1.36
N ALA A 247 -17.65 -54.96 -2.16
CA ALA A 247 -17.55 -54.88 -3.62
C ALA A 247 -17.89 -53.46 -4.13
N LEU A 248 -17.02 -52.91 -4.97
CA LEU A 248 -17.17 -51.55 -5.49
C LEU A 248 -18.16 -51.49 -6.66
N PRO A 249 -19.09 -50.52 -6.69
CA PRO A 249 -20.03 -50.33 -7.79
C PRO A 249 -19.35 -50.05 -9.13
N VAL A 250 -19.92 -50.57 -10.21
CA VAL A 250 -19.35 -50.48 -11.57
C VAL A 250 -19.36 -49.06 -12.17
N GLY A 251 -19.96 -48.09 -11.48
CA GLY A 251 -19.96 -46.67 -11.83
C GLY A 251 -19.04 -45.79 -10.96
N LEU A 252 -18.40 -46.35 -9.92
CA LEU A 252 -17.60 -45.59 -8.96
C LEU A 252 -16.42 -44.88 -9.66
N ARG A 253 -16.30 -43.56 -9.44
CA ARG A 253 -15.27 -42.70 -10.06
C ARG A 253 -14.20 -42.23 -9.07
N TYR A 254 -14.56 -42.05 -7.80
CA TYR A 254 -13.66 -41.60 -6.75
C TYR A 254 -13.64 -42.61 -5.59
N LEU A 255 -12.44 -43.05 -5.21
CA LEU A 255 -12.20 -43.84 -4.00
C LEU A 255 -11.01 -43.24 -3.23
N ASN A 256 -11.28 -42.72 -2.04
CA ASN A 256 -10.25 -42.41 -1.05
C ASN A 256 -10.40 -43.38 0.13
N ALA A 257 -9.36 -44.16 0.40
CA ALA A 257 -9.28 -45.07 1.55
C ALA A 257 -7.99 -44.87 2.35
N ARG A 258 -7.32 -43.73 2.17
CA ARG A 258 -6.05 -43.34 2.79
C ARG A 258 -5.98 -43.59 4.29
N ARG A 259 -4.80 -44.00 4.76
CA ARG A 259 -4.40 -44.17 6.17
C ARG A 259 -5.24 -45.18 6.97
N ASN A 260 -5.81 -46.19 6.32
CA ASN A 260 -6.36 -47.37 6.99
C ASN A 260 -5.27 -48.47 7.12
N PRO A 261 -4.51 -48.55 8.23
CA PRO A 261 -3.40 -49.50 8.35
C PRO A 261 -3.85 -50.97 8.43
N GLU A 262 -5.13 -51.22 8.74
CA GLU A 262 -5.71 -52.56 8.76
C GLU A 262 -6.19 -53.04 7.37
N LEU A 263 -6.24 -52.13 6.38
CA LEU A 263 -6.66 -52.44 5.01
C LEU A 263 -5.49 -53.05 4.21
N ILE A 264 -5.43 -54.39 4.19
CA ILE A 264 -4.36 -55.16 3.52
C ILE A 264 -4.62 -55.44 2.03
N ALA A 265 -5.85 -55.26 1.57
CA ALA A 265 -6.23 -55.44 0.17
C ALA A 265 -7.52 -54.66 -0.17
N VAL A 266 -7.62 -54.19 -1.42
CA VAL A 266 -8.86 -53.69 -2.01
C VAL A 266 -9.50 -54.75 -2.92
N PRO A 267 -10.84 -54.73 -3.10
CA PRO A 267 -11.53 -55.53 -4.12
C PRO A 267 -11.15 -55.09 -5.54
N TYR A 268 -11.73 -55.75 -6.56
CA TYR A 268 -11.58 -55.34 -7.95
C TYR A 268 -12.03 -53.88 -8.15
N LEU A 269 -11.13 -53.07 -8.75
CA LEU A 269 -11.36 -51.67 -9.06
C LEU A 269 -12.11 -51.55 -10.40
N PRO A 270 -13.18 -50.74 -10.50
CA PRO A 270 -13.98 -50.64 -11.72
C PRO A 270 -13.32 -49.74 -12.78
N ASP A 271 -13.56 -50.01 -14.07
CA ASP A 271 -13.05 -49.21 -15.20
C ASP A 271 -13.56 -47.74 -15.19
N SER A 272 -14.62 -47.45 -14.42
CA SER A 272 -15.14 -46.10 -14.18
C SER A 272 -14.26 -45.24 -13.27
N LEU A 273 -13.32 -45.83 -12.53
CA LEU A 273 -12.51 -45.11 -11.55
C LEU A 273 -11.60 -44.06 -12.22
N ARG A 274 -11.42 -42.93 -11.55
CA ARG A 274 -10.59 -41.78 -11.95
C ARG A 274 -9.61 -41.38 -10.86
N TYR A 275 -10.07 -41.39 -9.61
CA TYR A 275 -9.27 -41.08 -8.44
C TYR A 275 -9.17 -42.30 -7.53
N LEU A 276 -7.94 -42.65 -7.14
CA LEU A 276 -7.63 -43.67 -6.15
C LEU A 276 -6.53 -43.19 -5.20
N ASP A 277 -6.89 -42.98 -3.93
CA ASP A 277 -5.92 -42.82 -2.84
C ASP A 277 -6.04 -44.00 -1.87
N ILE A 278 -4.96 -44.77 -1.78
CA ILE A 278 -4.76 -45.90 -0.85
C ILE A 278 -3.45 -45.74 -0.08
N SER A 279 -2.96 -44.49 0.04
CA SER A 279 -1.72 -44.19 0.75
C SER A 279 -1.81 -44.54 2.24
N TYR A 280 -0.69 -44.95 2.83
CA TYR A 280 -0.52 -45.38 4.22
C TYR A 280 -1.38 -46.59 4.66
N CYS A 281 -2.08 -47.26 3.74
CA CYS A 281 -2.67 -48.58 3.97
C CYS A 281 -1.59 -49.67 3.92
N ASN A 282 -1.74 -50.74 4.72
CA ASN A 282 -0.75 -51.83 4.78
C ASN A 282 -1.01 -52.90 3.71
N MET A 283 -1.14 -52.47 2.45
CA MET A 283 -1.50 -53.31 1.31
C MET A 283 -0.42 -54.35 0.99
N ASP A 284 -0.79 -55.63 0.91
CA ASP A 284 0.11 -56.74 0.60
C ASP A 284 0.63 -56.73 -0.86
N SER A 285 -0.05 -56.03 -1.77
CA SER A 285 0.31 -55.93 -3.19
C SER A 285 -0.41 -54.76 -3.88
N VAL A 286 0.05 -54.39 -5.08
CA VAL A 286 -0.61 -53.38 -5.93
C VAL A 286 -1.93 -53.95 -6.48
N PRO A 287 -3.06 -53.22 -6.41
CA PRO A 287 -4.26 -53.62 -7.12
C PRO A 287 -4.10 -53.45 -8.64
N GLY A 288 -4.91 -54.18 -9.41
CA GLY A 288 -4.99 -53.99 -10.86
C GLY A 288 -5.60 -52.62 -11.18
N LEU A 289 -4.77 -51.69 -11.66
CA LEU A 289 -5.17 -50.29 -11.91
C LEU A 289 -6.13 -50.17 -13.11
N PRO A 290 -7.27 -49.47 -12.96
CA PRO A 290 -8.20 -49.20 -14.06
C PRO A 290 -7.56 -48.46 -15.25
N PRO A 291 -7.95 -48.74 -16.51
CA PRO A 291 -7.33 -48.19 -17.71
C PRO A 291 -7.58 -46.69 -17.92
N PHE A 292 -8.55 -46.12 -17.20
CA PHE A 292 -8.93 -44.72 -17.24
C PHE A 292 -8.57 -43.95 -15.95
N LEU A 293 -7.71 -44.50 -15.08
CA LEU A 293 -7.32 -43.85 -13.83
C LEU A 293 -6.45 -42.60 -14.09
N GLU A 294 -6.82 -41.47 -13.49
CA GLU A 294 -6.19 -40.16 -13.71
C GLU A 294 -5.33 -39.71 -12.50
N TYR A 295 -5.70 -40.12 -11.28
CA TYR A 295 -4.95 -39.90 -10.03
C TYR A 295 -4.73 -41.23 -9.30
N PHE A 296 -3.49 -41.49 -8.89
CA PHE A 296 -3.13 -42.63 -8.05
C PHE A 296 -2.13 -42.25 -6.95
N ASP A 297 -2.51 -42.43 -5.68
CA ASP A 297 -1.60 -42.35 -4.53
C ASP A 297 -1.53 -43.69 -3.77
N TRP A 298 -0.31 -44.19 -3.61
CA TRP A 298 0.05 -45.36 -2.83
C TRP A 298 1.42 -45.19 -2.12
N ARG A 299 1.69 -44.00 -1.58
CA ARG A 299 2.80 -43.75 -0.63
C ARG A 299 2.51 -44.47 0.69
N GLY A 300 3.47 -45.13 1.37
CA GLY A 300 3.10 -45.91 2.57
C GLY A 300 4.24 -46.51 3.41
N VAL A 301 3.88 -47.49 4.26
CA VAL A 301 4.84 -48.13 5.19
C VAL A 301 5.70 -49.19 4.49
N PHE A 302 5.16 -49.89 3.49
CA PHE A 302 5.86 -50.93 2.72
C PHE A 302 7.10 -50.38 1.97
N ASN A 303 8.09 -51.24 1.67
CA ASN A 303 9.44 -50.82 1.25
C ASN A 303 9.85 -51.26 -0.18
N GLY A 304 8.92 -51.64 -1.06
CA GLY A 304 9.26 -51.98 -2.45
C GLY A 304 8.07 -52.24 -3.36
N ILE A 305 8.28 -52.05 -4.67
CA ILE A 305 7.32 -52.39 -5.73
C ILE A 305 7.47 -53.88 -6.06
N ASP A 306 6.91 -54.76 -5.22
CA ASP A 306 7.11 -56.20 -5.42
C ASP A 306 6.11 -56.76 -6.46
N GLN A 307 6.62 -56.99 -7.68
CA GLN A 307 6.10 -57.91 -8.70
C GLN A 307 4.59 -57.75 -9.08
N GLY A 308 4.21 -56.68 -9.79
CA GLY A 308 2.83 -56.56 -10.31
C GLY A 308 2.63 -55.61 -11.50
N ILE A 309 3.08 -54.36 -11.39
CA ILE A 309 2.80 -53.33 -12.41
C ILE A 309 3.70 -53.55 -13.63
N VAL A 310 3.10 -53.96 -14.76
CA VAL A 310 3.79 -54.09 -16.05
C VAL A 310 3.72 -52.79 -16.87
N GLN A 311 2.67 -51.99 -16.67
CA GLN A 311 2.46 -50.70 -17.32
C GLN A 311 1.53 -49.83 -16.45
N TRP A 312 1.75 -48.52 -16.45
CA TRP A 312 0.81 -47.54 -15.88
C TRP A 312 -0.37 -47.27 -16.85
N PRO A 313 -1.58 -46.99 -16.34
CA PRO A 313 -2.67 -46.38 -17.13
C PRO A 313 -2.19 -45.16 -17.93
N ALA A 314 -2.55 -45.09 -19.21
CA ALA A 314 -2.11 -44.02 -20.11
C ALA A 314 -2.81 -42.66 -19.86
N THR A 315 -3.79 -42.65 -18.97
CA THR A 315 -4.62 -41.52 -18.53
C THR A 315 -4.11 -40.87 -17.24
N LEU A 316 -3.12 -41.46 -16.57
CA LEU A 316 -2.55 -40.93 -15.32
C LEU A 316 -1.91 -39.55 -15.53
N LYS A 317 -2.41 -38.58 -14.76
CA LYS A 317 -1.89 -37.22 -14.60
C LYS A 317 -1.10 -37.07 -13.30
N HIS A 318 -1.56 -37.70 -12.22
CA HIS A 318 -0.91 -37.64 -10.89
C HIS A 318 -0.55 -39.05 -10.42
N LEU A 319 0.73 -39.27 -10.12
CA LEU A 319 1.28 -40.55 -9.66
C LEU A 319 2.16 -40.34 -8.42
N ALA A 320 1.70 -40.82 -7.27
CA ALA A 320 2.42 -40.76 -5.99
C ALA A 320 2.59 -42.17 -5.41
N PHE A 321 3.81 -42.61 -5.14
CA PHE A 321 4.07 -43.93 -4.55
C PHE A 321 5.45 -44.03 -3.91
N LYS A 322 5.67 -45.05 -3.08
CA LYS A 322 6.96 -45.30 -2.43
C LYS A 322 7.79 -46.35 -3.16
N GLY A 323 8.74 -45.92 -3.97
CA GLY A 323 9.72 -46.78 -4.65
C GLY A 323 10.35 -46.10 -5.87
N GLY A 324 11.34 -46.76 -6.52
CA GLY A 324 12.02 -46.18 -7.69
C GLY A 324 13.11 -47.03 -8.34
N GLY A 325 13.21 -48.32 -8.02
CA GLY A 325 14.28 -49.19 -8.54
C GLY A 325 14.16 -49.50 -10.05
N ALA A 326 15.24 -50.02 -10.64
CA ALA A 326 15.41 -50.39 -12.05
C ALA A 326 14.39 -51.39 -12.67
N SER A 327 13.31 -51.75 -11.96
CA SER A 327 12.18 -52.56 -12.42
C SER A 327 10.89 -51.76 -12.61
N MET A 328 10.91 -50.43 -12.44
CA MET A 328 9.75 -49.56 -12.65
C MET A 328 9.36 -49.49 -14.14
N PRO A 329 8.05 -49.59 -14.50
CA PRO A 329 7.61 -49.43 -15.88
C PRO A 329 7.63 -47.96 -16.34
N PRO A 330 7.77 -47.68 -17.65
CA PRO A 330 7.88 -46.31 -18.18
C PRO A 330 6.70 -45.41 -17.80
N LEU A 331 6.99 -44.17 -17.43
CA LEU A 331 6.00 -43.17 -17.01
C LEU A 331 5.00 -42.84 -18.14
N PRO A 332 3.73 -42.52 -17.82
CA PRO A 332 2.76 -42.02 -18.80
C PRO A 332 3.25 -40.72 -19.44
N ALA A 333 3.07 -40.57 -20.75
CA ALA A 333 3.48 -39.36 -21.48
C ALA A 333 2.66 -38.11 -21.15
N GLY A 334 1.47 -38.28 -20.56
CA GLY A 334 0.60 -37.20 -20.07
C GLY A 334 0.63 -37.02 -18.55
N LEU A 335 1.68 -37.50 -17.87
CA LEU A 335 1.85 -37.32 -16.44
C LEU A 335 2.30 -35.88 -16.13
N GLU A 336 1.53 -35.21 -15.26
CA GLU A 336 1.70 -33.81 -14.87
C GLU A 336 2.38 -33.70 -13.48
N HIS A 337 2.17 -34.69 -12.59
CA HIS A 337 2.73 -34.72 -11.23
C HIS A 337 3.29 -36.10 -10.87
N LEU A 338 4.50 -36.14 -10.31
CA LEU A 338 5.19 -37.35 -9.86
C LEU A 338 5.78 -37.18 -8.44
N ASP A 339 5.38 -38.05 -7.51
CA ASP A 339 5.96 -38.14 -6.16
C ASP A 339 6.53 -39.55 -5.89
N LEU A 340 7.85 -39.59 -5.62
CA LEU A 340 8.64 -40.77 -5.27
C LEU A 340 9.06 -40.77 -3.79
N TYR A 341 8.13 -40.44 -2.88
CA TYR A 341 8.25 -40.38 -1.42
C TYR A 341 9.21 -41.42 -0.81
N TYR A 342 10.39 -40.98 -0.34
CA TYR A 342 11.49 -41.82 0.18
C TYR A 342 11.96 -42.99 -0.73
N GLY A 343 11.60 -42.98 -2.02
CA GLY A 343 12.04 -43.95 -3.00
C GLY A 343 13.33 -43.52 -3.68
N ILE A 344 14.41 -44.29 -3.52
CA ILE A 344 15.67 -44.05 -4.25
C ILE A 344 15.45 -44.44 -5.72
N ALA A 345 15.36 -43.44 -6.60
CA ALA A 345 15.31 -43.64 -8.05
C ALA A 345 16.72 -44.00 -8.58
N SER A 346 16.88 -45.20 -9.15
CA SER A 346 18.17 -45.61 -9.73
C SER A 346 18.05 -46.78 -10.74
N PRO A 347 18.38 -46.57 -12.03
CA PRO A 347 18.50 -45.26 -12.68
C PRO A 347 17.13 -44.56 -12.71
N THR A 348 17.14 -43.22 -12.72
CA THR A 348 15.92 -42.41 -12.82
C THR A 348 15.22 -42.69 -14.17
N PRO A 349 13.90 -42.97 -14.20
CA PRO A 349 13.18 -43.14 -15.46
C PRO A 349 13.12 -41.81 -16.25
N PRO A 350 13.05 -41.84 -17.60
CA PRO A 350 12.87 -40.62 -18.38
C PRO A 350 11.61 -39.86 -17.95
N LEU A 351 11.79 -38.60 -17.56
CA LEU A 351 10.71 -37.72 -17.11
C LEU A 351 9.89 -37.23 -18.33
N PRO A 352 8.55 -37.22 -18.29
CA PRO A 352 7.73 -36.72 -19.40
C PRO A 352 7.91 -35.23 -19.69
N ASP A 353 7.84 -34.85 -20.97
CA ASP A 353 8.03 -33.46 -21.44
C ASP A 353 6.97 -32.46 -20.94
N GLY A 354 5.86 -32.96 -20.38
CA GLY A 354 4.77 -32.17 -19.79
C GLY A 354 4.66 -32.27 -18.27
N LEU A 355 5.67 -32.82 -17.58
CA LEU A 355 5.68 -32.91 -16.13
C LEU A 355 5.86 -31.50 -15.52
N ASP A 356 4.94 -31.10 -14.65
CA ASP A 356 4.92 -29.81 -13.96
C ASP A 356 5.53 -29.90 -12.56
N THR A 357 5.25 -30.98 -11.82
CA THR A 357 5.73 -31.19 -10.46
C THR A 357 6.53 -32.49 -10.32
N LEU A 358 7.71 -32.42 -9.70
CA LEU A 358 8.57 -33.57 -9.38
C LEU A 358 9.00 -33.56 -7.91
N TRP A 359 8.68 -34.62 -7.18
CA TRP A 359 9.08 -34.86 -5.79
C TRP A 359 9.79 -36.21 -5.68
N GLY A 360 10.93 -36.29 -4.96
CA GLY A 360 11.57 -37.58 -4.68
C GLY A 360 13.00 -37.55 -4.14
N ALA A 361 13.62 -38.74 -4.04
CA ALA A 361 15.04 -38.92 -3.75
C ALA A 361 15.75 -39.53 -4.98
N PHE A 362 16.76 -38.82 -5.50
CA PHE A 362 17.36 -39.14 -6.79
C PHE A 362 18.89 -39.18 -6.67
N VAL A 363 19.50 -40.32 -6.98
CA VAL A 363 20.97 -40.46 -6.97
C VAL A 363 21.61 -39.57 -8.06
N GLN A 364 20.89 -39.36 -9.17
CA GLN A 364 21.32 -38.56 -10.31
C GLN A 364 20.10 -38.06 -11.11
N LEU A 365 20.17 -36.81 -11.58
CA LEU A 365 19.21 -36.18 -12.49
C LEU A 365 19.98 -35.61 -13.68
N ASP A 366 19.81 -36.21 -14.86
CA ASP A 366 20.54 -35.78 -16.07
C ASP A 366 19.87 -34.59 -16.78
N THR A 367 18.53 -34.51 -16.73
CA THR A 367 17.71 -33.49 -17.39
C THR A 367 16.41 -33.26 -16.61
N LEU A 368 15.94 -32.00 -16.56
CA LEU A 368 14.60 -31.64 -16.07
C LEU A 368 13.70 -31.24 -17.26
N PRO A 369 12.40 -31.60 -17.26
CA PRO A 369 11.45 -31.14 -18.27
C PRO A 369 11.32 -29.61 -18.28
N SER A 370 11.14 -29.02 -19.47
CA SER A 370 11.00 -27.56 -19.63
C SER A 370 9.69 -26.99 -19.08
N SER A 371 8.70 -27.85 -18.82
CA SER A 371 7.41 -27.54 -18.20
C SER A 371 7.45 -27.47 -16.66
N LEU A 372 8.54 -27.91 -16.03
CA LEU A 372 8.57 -28.15 -14.59
C LEU A 372 8.55 -26.82 -13.81
N THR A 373 7.50 -26.60 -13.02
CA THR A 373 7.35 -25.42 -12.15
C THR A 373 7.72 -25.72 -10.70
N HIS A 374 7.59 -26.96 -10.23
CA HIS A 374 7.86 -27.38 -8.85
C HIS A 374 8.86 -28.55 -8.79
N LEU A 375 9.97 -28.36 -8.07
CA LEU A 375 10.99 -29.38 -7.83
C LEU A 375 11.26 -29.56 -6.33
N TRP A 376 10.99 -30.75 -5.80
CA TRP A 376 11.30 -31.13 -4.42
C TRP A 376 12.26 -32.32 -4.36
N LEU A 377 13.43 -32.11 -3.77
CA LEU A 377 14.47 -33.10 -3.57
C LEU A 377 14.56 -33.44 -2.07
N GLN A 378 14.52 -34.74 -1.76
CA GLN A 378 14.57 -35.24 -0.38
C GLN A 378 15.89 -35.94 0.00
N GLN A 379 16.72 -36.32 -0.98
CA GLN A 379 18.06 -36.87 -0.73
C GLN A 379 18.96 -36.97 -1.98
N ASN A 380 20.20 -36.52 -1.79
CA ASN A 380 21.47 -36.84 -2.46
C ASN A 380 21.51 -37.12 -3.99
N PRO A 381 21.20 -36.12 -4.83
CA PRO A 381 21.89 -35.96 -6.11
C PRO A 381 23.27 -35.31 -5.89
N ILE A 382 24.33 -35.91 -6.43
CA ILE A 382 25.70 -35.35 -6.34
C ILE A 382 25.84 -34.00 -7.09
N SER A 383 25.01 -33.80 -8.13
CA SER A 383 24.94 -32.59 -8.94
C SER A 383 23.55 -32.45 -9.57
N LEU A 384 23.12 -31.22 -9.82
CA LEU A 384 21.86 -30.91 -10.51
C LEU A 384 22.11 -30.40 -11.95
N PRO A 385 21.20 -30.70 -12.90
CA PRO A 385 21.22 -30.11 -14.23
C PRO A 385 20.67 -28.67 -14.18
N THR A 386 20.82 -27.91 -15.26
CA THR A 386 20.27 -26.54 -15.37
C THR A 386 18.77 -26.52 -15.08
N PHE A 387 18.33 -25.61 -14.20
CA PHE A 387 16.91 -25.43 -13.89
C PHE A 387 16.13 -24.93 -15.12
N PRO A 388 14.87 -25.36 -15.31
CA PRO A 388 14.03 -24.87 -16.39
C PRO A 388 13.56 -23.42 -16.13
N PRO A 389 13.36 -22.60 -17.18
CA PRO A 389 13.06 -21.17 -17.06
C PRO A 389 11.61 -20.85 -16.62
N GLN A 390 10.88 -21.86 -16.14
CA GLN A 390 9.53 -21.75 -15.57
C GLN A 390 9.47 -22.29 -14.13
N LEU A 391 10.61 -22.64 -13.53
CA LEU A 391 10.66 -23.14 -12.16
C LEU A 391 10.26 -22.02 -11.18
N VAL A 392 9.18 -22.22 -10.43
CA VAL A 392 8.61 -21.29 -9.44
C VAL A 392 9.02 -21.69 -8.02
N TYR A 393 9.15 -22.99 -7.76
CA TYR A 393 9.45 -23.55 -6.46
C TYR A 393 10.64 -24.53 -6.52
N PHE A 394 11.65 -24.31 -5.69
CA PHE A 394 12.78 -25.23 -5.51
C PHE A 394 13.00 -25.60 -4.04
N ASN A 395 12.98 -26.89 -3.75
CA ASN A 395 13.31 -27.43 -2.43
C ASN A 395 14.42 -28.49 -2.52
N CYS A 396 15.44 -28.34 -1.68
CA CYS A 396 16.52 -29.31 -1.49
C CYS A 396 16.73 -29.58 0.01
N SER A 397 15.70 -30.10 0.67
CA SER A 397 15.76 -30.56 2.06
C SER A 397 16.58 -31.85 2.18
N SER A 398 17.64 -31.86 3.00
CA SER A 398 18.56 -33.01 3.19
C SER A 398 19.29 -33.43 1.91
N CYS A 399 19.85 -32.44 1.21
CA CYS A 399 20.72 -32.60 0.05
C CYS A 399 22.21 -32.64 0.46
N ASP A 400 22.55 -33.54 1.40
CA ASP A 400 23.85 -33.59 2.09
C ASP A 400 25.07 -33.83 1.17
N GLU A 401 24.87 -34.39 -0.04
CA GLU A 401 25.91 -34.62 -1.04
C GLU A 401 26.06 -33.50 -2.10
N LEU A 402 25.25 -32.43 -2.05
CA LEU A 402 25.22 -31.40 -3.08
C LEU A 402 26.32 -30.34 -2.86
N THR A 403 27.35 -30.37 -3.71
CA THR A 403 28.53 -29.48 -3.60
C THR A 403 28.37 -28.11 -4.26
N SER A 404 27.39 -27.94 -5.15
CA SER A 404 27.12 -26.69 -5.89
C SER A 404 25.72 -26.68 -6.48
N LEU A 405 25.20 -25.49 -6.78
CA LEU A 405 23.90 -25.28 -7.43
C LEU A 405 24.10 -24.63 -8.82
N PRO A 406 23.25 -24.97 -9.80
CA PRO A 406 23.15 -24.21 -11.05
C PRO A 406 22.45 -22.86 -10.79
N ALA A 407 22.64 -21.90 -11.71
CA ALA A 407 22.05 -20.57 -11.59
C ALA A 407 20.52 -20.62 -11.50
N PHE A 408 19.96 -19.81 -10.59
CA PHE A 408 18.52 -19.71 -10.36
C PHE A 408 17.81 -18.99 -11.52
N PRO A 409 16.70 -19.52 -12.07
CA PRO A 409 15.91 -18.83 -13.08
C PRO A 409 15.09 -17.69 -12.44
N SER A 410 14.83 -16.63 -13.21
CA SER A 410 14.09 -15.44 -12.76
C SER A 410 12.61 -15.69 -12.42
N SER A 411 12.11 -16.90 -12.65
CA SER A 411 10.76 -17.36 -12.30
C SER A 411 10.61 -17.86 -10.86
N LEU A 412 11.73 -18.11 -10.14
CA LEU A 412 11.66 -18.64 -8.77
C LEU A 412 11.07 -17.62 -7.78
N VAL A 413 10.00 -18.03 -7.11
CA VAL A 413 9.34 -17.28 -6.03
C VAL A 413 9.71 -17.84 -4.66
N GLU A 414 10.00 -19.15 -4.56
CA GLU A 414 10.38 -19.80 -3.31
C GLU A 414 11.58 -20.75 -3.45
N ILE A 415 12.54 -20.61 -2.52
CA ILE A 415 13.74 -21.45 -2.38
C ILE A 415 13.83 -21.96 -0.92
N ASP A 416 13.93 -23.28 -0.75
CA ASP A 416 14.06 -23.95 0.54
C ASP A 416 15.21 -24.97 0.51
N ILE A 417 16.36 -24.61 1.09
CA ILE A 417 17.60 -25.42 1.11
C ILE A 417 18.03 -25.59 2.56
N ARG A 418 17.55 -26.66 3.19
CA ARG A 418 17.76 -26.99 4.61
C ARG A 418 18.44 -28.33 4.77
N ASN A 419 19.45 -28.44 5.63
CA ASN A 419 20.34 -29.59 5.73
C ASN A 419 21.03 -29.83 4.36
N ALA A 420 21.93 -28.92 4.00
CA ALA A 420 22.81 -29.00 2.83
C ALA A 420 24.23 -28.66 3.27
N ASP A 421 24.72 -29.37 4.29
CA ASP A 421 25.84 -28.97 5.15
C ASP A 421 27.18 -28.71 4.41
N ILE A 422 27.38 -29.24 3.20
CA ILE A 422 28.62 -29.10 2.43
C ILE A 422 28.58 -27.99 1.36
N LEU A 423 27.46 -27.30 1.17
CA LEU A 423 27.31 -26.24 0.17
C LEU A 423 28.04 -24.96 0.64
N PRO A 424 29.09 -24.48 -0.07
CA PRO A 424 29.94 -23.40 0.43
C PRO A 424 29.39 -21.99 0.13
N ALA A 425 28.56 -21.86 -0.91
CA ALA A 425 28.03 -20.60 -1.42
C ALA A 425 26.75 -20.86 -2.24
N LEU A 426 25.99 -19.79 -2.50
CA LEU A 426 24.76 -19.80 -3.29
C LEU A 426 24.97 -19.03 -4.61
N PRO A 427 24.22 -19.36 -5.69
CA PRO A 427 24.05 -18.48 -6.84
C PRO A 427 23.28 -17.20 -6.46
N ASP A 428 23.42 -16.16 -7.29
CA ASP A 428 22.69 -14.89 -7.18
C ASP A 428 21.17 -15.12 -7.10
N LEU A 429 20.50 -14.40 -6.19
CA LEU A 429 19.07 -14.58 -5.94
C LEU A 429 18.24 -13.82 -7.00
N PRO A 430 17.16 -14.42 -7.54
CA PRO A 430 16.35 -13.75 -8.56
C PRO A 430 15.47 -12.66 -7.93
N ALA A 431 15.37 -11.50 -8.60
CA ALA A 431 14.65 -10.32 -8.09
C ALA A 431 13.15 -10.55 -7.77
N GLY A 432 12.53 -11.60 -8.33
CA GLY A 432 11.13 -11.98 -8.05
C GLY A 432 10.92 -12.89 -6.84
N LEU A 433 12.00 -13.24 -6.11
CA LEU A 433 11.98 -14.17 -4.99
C LEU A 433 11.25 -13.57 -3.77
N GLN A 434 10.26 -14.28 -3.23
CA GLN A 434 9.47 -13.85 -2.08
C GLN A 434 9.74 -14.66 -0.81
N HIS A 435 10.16 -15.92 -0.93
CA HIS A 435 10.39 -16.81 0.20
C HIS A 435 11.74 -17.53 0.12
N LEU A 436 12.55 -17.38 1.16
CA LEU A 436 13.92 -17.90 1.22
C LEU A 436 14.15 -18.60 2.56
N ARG A 437 14.51 -19.89 2.53
CA ARG A 437 14.72 -20.71 3.73
C ARG A 437 16.03 -21.48 3.68
N PHE A 438 16.90 -21.17 4.63
CA PHE A 438 18.13 -21.88 4.95
C PHE A 438 18.11 -22.32 6.41
N ALA A 439 18.48 -23.57 6.67
CA ALA A 439 18.62 -24.07 8.03
C ALA A 439 19.63 -25.23 8.07
N SER A 440 20.53 -25.24 9.05
CA SER A 440 21.56 -26.29 9.20
C SER A 440 22.38 -26.47 7.91
N ASN A 441 23.10 -25.42 7.51
CA ASN A 441 24.02 -25.44 6.38
C ASN A 441 25.40 -25.01 6.90
N ASP A 442 26.09 -25.89 7.60
CA ASP A 442 27.27 -25.52 8.42
C ASP A 442 28.49 -25.02 7.62
N SER A 443 28.57 -25.25 6.30
CA SER A 443 29.65 -24.71 5.45
C SER A 443 29.37 -23.35 4.80
N LEU A 444 28.16 -22.80 4.94
CA LEU A 444 27.75 -21.57 4.26
C LEU A 444 28.28 -20.33 5.02
N THR A 445 29.26 -19.64 4.43
CA THR A 445 29.99 -18.52 5.08
C THR A 445 29.43 -17.14 4.78
N ALA A 446 28.68 -16.99 3.69
CA ALA A 446 28.05 -15.74 3.26
C ALA A 446 26.72 -16.05 2.54
N LEU A 447 25.84 -15.06 2.46
CA LEU A 447 24.66 -15.05 1.59
C LEU A 447 24.86 -14.03 0.47
N PRO A 448 24.26 -14.22 -0.72
CA PRO A 448 24.10 -13.16 -1.70
C PRO A 448 23.21 -12.03 -1.15
N GLU A 449 23.20 -10.90 -1.87
CA GLU A 449 22.26 -9.80 -1.68
C GLU A 449 20.80 -10.29 -1.71
N LEU A 450 19.95 -9.72 -0.84
CA LEU A 450 18.55 -10.11 -0.71
C LEU A 450 17.67 -9.17 -1.56
N PRO A 451 16.81 -9.67 -2.44
CA PRO A 451 16.03 -8.82 -3.35
C PRO A 451 14.89 -8.08 -2.63
N ASP A 452 14.59 -6.86 -3.08
CA ASP A 452 13.58 -5.94 -2.51
C ASP A 452 12.14 -6.48 -2.44
N GLY A 453 11.85 -7.60 -3.11
CA GLY A 453 10.57 -8.30 -3.07
C GLY A 453 10.46 -9.37 -1.97
N LEU A 454 11.51 -9.62 -1.20
CA LEU A 454 11.58 -10.75 -0.27
C LEU A 454 10.66 -10.56 0.95
N ARG A 455 9.60 -11.36 1.05
CA ARG A 455 8.64 -11.36 2.17
C ARG A 455 9.04 -12.24 3.34
N THR A 456 9.83 -13.30 3.10
CA THR A 456 10.20 -14.27 4.13
C THR A 456 11.66 -14.68 4.04
N LEU A 457 12.41 -14.46 5.12
CA LEU A 457 13.76 -14.97 5.33
C LEU A 457 13.78 -15.89 6.57
N ARG A 458 14.13 -17.18 6.39
CA ARG A 458 14.45 -18.07 7.52
C ARG A 458 15.90 -18.51 7.37
N ALA A 459 16.74 -18.20 8.34
CA ALA A 459 18.19 -18.38 8.31
C ALA A 459 18.67 -18.91 9.66
N THR A 460 18.38 -20.18 9.96
CA THR A 460 18.57 -20.76 11.30
C THR A 460 19.72 -21.77 11.37
N SER A 461 20.43 -21.85 12.50
CA SER A 461 21.52 -22.82 12.70
C SER A 461 22.61 -22.76 11.60
N LEU A 462 23.01 -21.56 11.20
CA LEU A 462 24.08 -21.34 10.21
C LEU A 462 25.38 -21.01 10.97
N ARG A 463 26.22 -22.01 11.22
CA ARG A 463 27.39 -21.86 12.14
C ARG A 463 28.59 -21.13 11.55
N ALA A 464 28.70 -21.04 10.23
CA ALA A 464 29.82 -20.37 9.55
C ALA A 464 29.47 -18.95 9.06
N LEU A 465 28.22 -18.51 9.21
CA LEU A 465 27.71 -17.22 8.75
C LEU A 465 27.77 -16.19 9.89
N ALA A 466 28.74 -15.26 9.84
CA ALA A 466 28.96 -14.27 10.90
C ALA A 466 27.90 -13.15 10.92
N CYS A 467 27.48 -12.68 9.74
CA CYS A 467 26.53 -11.58 9.52
C CYS A 467 25.44 -12.00 8.52
N LEU A 468 24.26 -11.38 8.60
CA LEU A 468 23.34 -11.31 7.46
C LEU A 468 23.70 -10.12 6.54
N PRO A 469 23.40 -10.21 5.24
CA PRO A 469 23.32 -9.03 4.36
C PRO A 469 22.14 -8.13 4.74
N VAL A 470 22.05 -6.94 4.13
CA VAL A 470 20.94 -5.98 4.34
C VAL A 470 19.59 -6.65 4.16
N LEU A 471 18.69 -6.41 5.11
CA LEU A 471 17.34 -6.97 5.14
C LEU A 471 16.38 -5.99 4.45
N PRO A 472 15.73 -6.36 3.33
CA PRO A 472 14.82 -5.45 2.63
C PRO A 472 13.55 -5.16 3.45
N ASN A 473 13.01 -3.95 3.27
CA ASN A 473 11.83 -3.46 4.01
C ASN A 473 10.53 -4.24 3.71
N SER A 474 10.53 -5.08 2.67
CA SER A 474 9.46 -6.02 2.31
C SER A 474 9.27 -7.20 3.27
N LEU A 475 10.19 -7.42 4.21
CA LEU A 475 10.22 -8.62 5.06
C LEU A 475 9.10 -8.64 6.11
N GLU A 476 8.07 -9.44 5.83
CA GLU A 476 6.98 -9.78 6.76
C GLU A 476 7.40 -10.79 7.84
N VAL A 477 8.36 -11.68 7.52
CA VAL A 477 8.78 -12.77 8.41
C VAL A 477 10.29 -12.98 8.33
N VAL A 478 11.02 -12.63 9.39
CA VAL A 478 12.43 -13.01 9.57
C VAL A 478 12.58 -13.99 10.73
N GLN A 479 13.30 -15.09 10.49
CA GLN A 479 13.69 -16.05 11.52
C GLN A 479 15.19 -16.36 11.42
N ALA A 480 16.02 -15.52 12.02
CA ALA A 480 17.42 -15.83 12.31
C ALA A 480 17.55 -16.64 13.62
N ALA A 481 18.68 -17.31 13.84
CA ALA A 481 18.96 -18.03 15.09
C ALA A 481 20.31 -17.63 15.69
N PHE A 482 20.55 -18.07 16.94
CA PHE A 482 21.67 -17.76 17.84
C PHE A 482 23.12 -17.97 17.34
N SER A 483 23.36 -18.20 16.05
CA SER A 483 24.69 -18.35 15.45
C SER A 483 25.14 -17.15 14.61
N VAL A 484 24.22 -16.26 14.21
CA VAL A 484 24.57 -15.00 13.53
C VAL A 484 24.88 -13.95 14.60
N GLU A 485 26.09 -13.39 14.55
CA GLU A 485 26.60 -12.45 15.55
C GLU A 485 26.18 -10.98 15.27
N CYS A 486 25.76 -10.70 14.03
CA CYS A 486 25.64 -9.35 13.46
C CYS A 486 24.40 -9.21 12.55
N LEU A 487 23.62 -8.13 12.75
CA LEU A 487 22.48 -7.74 11.91
C LEU A 487 22.68 -6.31 11.38
N PRO A 488 22.64 -6.06 10.07
CA PRO A 488 22.94 -4.72 9.53
C PRO A 488 21.81 -3.70 9.75
N ASN A 489 20.54 -4.13 9.72
CA ASN A 489 19.38 -3.25 9.91
C ASN A 489 18.18 -4.00 10.52
N ILE A 490 17.13 -3.26 10.89
CA ILE A 490 15.81 -3.81 11.22
C ILE A 490 14.79 -3.30 10.19
N PRO A 491 14.16 -4.17 9.38
CA PRO A 491 12.99 -3.81 8.59
C PRO A 491 11.81 -3.35 9.46
N GLY A 492 11.10 -2.30 9.07
CA GLY A 492 10.06 -1.65 9.87
C GLY A 492 8.80 -2.50 10.20
N SER A 493 8.69 -3.72 9.67
CA SER A 493 7.48 -4.57 9.77
C SER A 493 7.56 -5.64 10.87
N ALA A 494 7.46 -5.23 12.14
CA ALA A 494 7.03 -6.07 13.27
C ALA A 494 7.75 -7.44 13.48
N ILE A 495 9.07 -7.50 13.26
CA ILE A 495 9.85 -8.74 13.36
C ILE A 495 10.16 -9.12 14.83
N THR A 496 9.81 -10.34 15.23
CA THR A 496 10.23 -10.93 16.53
C THR A 496 11.68 -11.43 16.50
N LEU A 497 12.65 -10.52 16.46
CA LEU A 497 14.07 -10.86 16.63
C LEU A 497 14.34 -11.27 18.10
N SER A 498 14.81 -12.51 18.30
CA SER A 498 15.48 -12.90 19.56
C SER A 498 16.95 -12.47 19.46
N PRO A 499 17.55 -11.90 20.52
CA PRO A 499 18.55 -10.86 20.35
C PRO A 499 19.90 -11.33 19.79
N SER A 500 20.26 -10.75 18.64
CA SER A 500 21.63 -10.51 18.16
C SER A 500 21.79 -9.00 17.94
N VAL A 501 23.03 -8.49 17.95
CA VAL A 501 23.28 -7.03 17.95
C VAL A 501 22.98 -6.42 16.57
N VAL A 502 22.22 -5.32 16.57
CA VAL A 502 22.09 -4.44 15.41
C VAL A 502 23.38 -3.63 15.28
N CYS A 503 24.04 -3.75 14.14
CA CYS A 503 25.31 -3.12 13.83
C CYS A 503 25.07 -1.69 13.33
N ASN A 504 24.86 -0.74 14.24
CA ASN A 504 24.89 0.68 13.93
C ASN A 504 26.29 1.30 14.15
N ILE A 505 26.50 2.48 13.55
CA ILE A 505 27.75 3.27 13.65
C ILE A 505 28.09 3.64 15.12
N ALA A 506 27.11 3.58 16.03
CA ALA A 506 27.23 4.13 17.38
C ALA A 506 27.72 3.15 18.47
N ILE A 507 27.38 1.84 18.43
CA ILE A 507 27.47 1.00 19.67
C ILE A 507 27.98 -0.45 19.54
N SER A 508 28.75 -0.84 18.52
CA SER A 508 29.27 -2.23 18.45
C SER A 508 30.74 -2.42 18.07
N SER A 509 31.32 -3.52 18.56
CA SER A 509 32.63 -4.04 18.15
C SER A 509 32.51 -5.18 17.12
N CYS A 510 31.47 -5.15 16.30
CA CYS A 510 31.30 -6.06 15.17
C CYS A 510 32.31 -5.72 14.04
N PRO A 511 32.52 -6.62 13.07
CA PRO A 511 33.06 -6.22 11.77
C PRO A 511 32.20 -5.08 11.21
N ARG A 512 32.85 -3.96 10.83
CA ARG A 512 32.16 -2.74 10.39
C ARG A 512 31.55 -2.98 9.00
N HIS A 513 30.29 -2.59 8.80
CA HIS A 513 29.58 -2.84 7.54
C HIS A 513 29.71 -1.71 6.52
N GLU A 514 30.24 -0.57 6.95
CA GLU A 514 30.69 0.54 6.10
C GLU A 514 32.22 0.46 5.96
N GLU A 515 32.73 0.71 4.75
CA GLU A 515 34.14 1.04 4.56
C GLU A 515 34.42 2.44 5.11
N ILE A 516 35.52 2.59 5.87
CA ILE A 516 35.81 3.87 6.54
C ILE A 516 37.27 4.32 6.41
N ILE A 517 37.45 5.65 6.36
CA ILE A 517 38.72 6.32 6.58
C ILE A 517 38.57 7.26 7.78
N TYR A 518 39.46 7.19 8.75
CA TYR A 518 39.41 8.05 9.94
C TYR A 518 40.76 8.64 10.32
N GLY A 519 40.76 9.61 11.24
CA GLY A 519 42.01 10.13 11.81
C GLY A 519 41.78 11.33 12.71
N ARG A 520 42.83 12.12 12.92
CA ARG A 520 42.79 13.37 13.68
C ARG A 520 43.33 14.56 12.90
N VAL A 521 42.63 15.68 12.99
CA VAL A 521 43.11 17.00 12.57
C VAL A 521 43.74 17.71 13.76
N PHE A 522 44.92 18.29 13.55
CA PHE A 522 45.75 18.89 14.59
C PHE A 522 46.43 20.19 14.16
N ARG A 523 46.74 21.05 15.13
CA ARG A 523 47.63 22.20 14.93
C ARG A 523 49.06 21.71 14.95
N ASP A 524 49.62 21.56 13.76
CA ASP A 524 51.04 21.28 13.56
C ASP A 524 51.85 22.52 13.97
N LEU A 525 52.64 22.41 15.03
CA LEU A 525 53.34 23.53 15.65
C LEU A 525 54.76 23.76 15.14
N ASP A 526 55.40 22.75 14.51
CA ASP A 526 56.78 22.86 13.99
C ASP A 526 56.94 22.63 12.47
N GLN A 527 55.84 22.29 11.80
CA GLN A 527 55.65 22.12 10.35
C GLN A 527 56.24 20.84 9.75
N ASP A 528 56.36 19.76 10.51
CA ASP A 528 56.85 18.46 9.99
C ASP A 528 55.75 17.57 9.36
N GLY A 529 54.46 17.87 9.60
CA GLY A 529 53.31 17.16 9.04
C GLY A 529 52.87 15.91 9.81
N VAL A 530 53.45 15.64 11.00
CA VAL A 530 53.18 14.48 11.86
C VAL A 530 52.63 14.92 13.21
N ARG A 531 51.60 14.22 13.71
CA ARG A 531 50.91 14.60 14.96
C ARG A 531 51.70 14.25 16.22
N ASP A 532 52.22 15.25 16.92
CA ASP A 532 53.16 15.07 18.04
C ASP A 532 52.50 15.22 19.46
N PRO A 533 53.08 14.67 20.55
CA PRO A 533 52.48 14.68 21.89
C PRO A 533 52.40 16.05 22.57
N GLY A 534 51.31 16.76 22.29
CA GLY A 534 50.98 18.07 22.88
C GLY A 534 50.19 18.97 21.95
N GLU A 535 50.07 18.59 20.69
CA GLU A 535 49.40 19.38 19.66
C GLU A 535 47.87 19.35 19.80
N PRO A 536 47.23 20.53 19.91
CA PRO A 536 45.79 20.65 20.07
C PRO A 536 45.05 20.36 18.75
N PRO A 537 43.75 20.02 18.81
CA PRO A 537 42.95 19.82 17.62
C PRO A 537 42.64 21.12 16.87
N VAL A 538 42.02 20.98 15.69
CA VAL A 538 41.38 22.07 14.92
C VAL A 538 39.92 21.70 14.65
N PRO A 539 38.98 21.94 15.58
CA PRO A 539 37.57 21.57 15.41
C PRO A 539 36.87 22.25 14.23
N ILE A 540 37.26 23.48 13.88
CA ILE A 540 36.72 24.24 12.72
C ILE A 540 37.22 23.74 11.34
N ALA A 541 38.06 22.71 11.29
CA ALA A 541 38.50 22.13 10.03
C ALA A 541 37.47 21.12 9.48
N SER A 542 37.62 20.78 8.21
CA SER A 542 36.98 19.60 7.63
C SER A 542 37.97 18.80 6.79
N VAL A 543 37.60 17.56 6.47
CA VAL A 543 38.41 16.64 5.65
C VAL A 543 37.55 16.17 4.48
N SER A 544 38.19 16.04 3.32
CA SER A 544 37.57 15.68 2.05
C SER A 544 38.19 14.42 1.44
N GLY A 545 37.35 13.65 0.74
CA GLY A 545 37.75 12.46 -0.02
C GLY A 545 37.38 12.58 -1.51
N GLN A 546 38.23 12.04 -2.38
CA GLN A 546 38.01 12.01 -3.84
C GLN A 546 38.44 10.66 -4.45
N PRO A 547 37.64 10.00 -5.31
CA PRO A 547 36.38 10.47 -5.91
C PRO A 547 35.21 10.53 -4.92
N GLY A 548 34.05 11.01 -5.37
CA GLY A 548 32.79 11.00 -4.61
C GLY A 548 32.46 12.28 -3.83
N SER A 549 33.34 13.30 -3.81
CA SER A 549 33.10 14.55 -3.05
C SER A 549 32.83 14.34 -1.54
N LEU A 550 33.32 13.23 -1.00
CA LEU A 550 33.12 12.81 0.38
C LEU A 550 33.55 13.90 1.37
N PHE A 551 32.73 14.15 2.39
CA PHE A 551 32.96 15.20 3.39
C PHE A 551 32.92 14.65 4.82
N SER A 552 33.73 15.23 5.70
CA SER A 552 33.67 14.98 7.14
C SER A 552 33.92 16.25 7.96
N SER A 553 33.01 16.56 8.89
CA SER A 553 33.26 17.53 9.96
C SER A 553 34.26 16.98 10.99
N VAL A 554 34.94 17.87 11.71
CA VAL A 554 35.89 17.50 12.77
C VAL A 554 35.29 17.72 14.15
N ASP A 555 35.46 16.75 15.06
CA ASP A 555 34.97 16.85 16.43
C ASP A 555 35.88 17.76 17.33
N GLN A 556 35.40 18.10 18.52
CA GLN A 556 36.16 18.89 19.52
C GLN A 556 37.51 18.27 19.96
N ASN A 557 37.73 16.97 19.70
CA ASN A 557 38.97 16.25 19.95
C ASN A 557 39.86 16.13 18.69
N GLY A 558 39.42 16.68 17.55
CA GLY A 558 40.07 16.62 16.26
C GLY A 558 39.70 15.40 15.41
N TYR A 559 38.81 14.52 15.85
CA TYR A 559 38.47 13.29 15.12
C TYR A 559 37.59 13.54 13.89
N TYR A 560 37.84 12.81 12.80
CA TYR A 560 37.02 12.82 11.58
C TYR A 560 36.80 11.39 11.04
N LEU A 561 35.78 11.23 10.18
CA LEU A 561 35.35 9.97 9.57
C LEU A 561 34.77 10.19 8.15
N LEU A 562 35.36 9.57 7.13
CA LEU A 562 34.88 9.54 5.74
C LEU A 562 34.39 8.12 5.38
N LEU A 563 33.41 8.03 4.49
CA LEU A 563 32.79 6.80 3.99
C LEU A 563 33.11 6.57 2.50
N PRO A 564 34.26 5.96 2.13
CA PRO A 564 34.64 5.73 0.74
C PRO A 564 34.03 4.48 0.10
N ASP A 565 33.85 4.51 -1.23
CA ASP A 565 33.49 3.33 -2.03
C ASP A 565 34.45 2.14 -1.80
N SER A 566 33.89 0.94 -1.65
CA SER A 566 34.69 -0.27 -1.42
C SER A 566 35.70 -0.54 -2.55
N ASN A 567 36.95 -0.79 -2.17
CA ASN A 567 38.10 -1.05 -3.05
C ASN A 567 38.48 0.12 -3.99
N VAL A 568 37.93 1.33 -3.80
CA VAL A 568 38.29 2.52 -4.59
C VAL A 568 39.46 3.27 -3.96
N ALA A 569 40.35 3.77 -4.82
CA ALA A 569 41.51 4.56 -4.41
C ALA A 569 41.10 5.99 -4.06
N THR A 570 40.88 6.24 -2.77
CA THR A 570 40.39 7.52 -2.24
C THR A 570 41.55 8.42 -1.83
N THR A 571 41.60 9.62 -2.40
CA THR A 571 42.54 10.69 -2.04
C THR A 571 41.94 11.54 -0.92
N VAL A 572 42.59 11.51 0.24
CA VAL A 572 42.17 12.15 1.48
C VAL A 572 43.00 13.42 1.70
N GLN A 573 42.35 14.53 2.02
CA GLN A 573 43.03 15.81 2.32
C GLN A 573 42.16 16.70 3.22
N GLY A 574 42.80 17.51 4.06
CA GLY A 574 42.11 18.62 4.72
C GLY A 574 41.65 19.69 3.73
N THR A 575 40.54 20.36 4.04
CA THR A 575 39.99 21.48 3.26
C THR A 575 40.79 22.77 3.48
N PRO A 576 40.80 23.74 2.54
CA PRO A 576 41.45 25.03 2.78
C PRO A 576 40.78 25.83 3.92
N LEU A 577 41.49 25.96 5.05
CA LEU A 577 41.02 26.68 6.24
C LEU A 577 41.57 28.11 6.28
N LEU A 578 40.74 29.10 6.63
CA LEU A 578 41.14 30.50 6.70
C LEU A 578 42.26 30.71 7.73
N TYR A 579 43.22 31.59 7.41
CA TYR A 579 44.42 31.89 8.21
C TYR A 579 45.37 30.70 8.51
N HIS A 580 45.13 29.52 7.94
CA HIS A 580 45.93 28.32 8.16
C HIS A 580 46.57 27.82 6.87
N THR A 581 47.67 27.08 7.00
CA THR A 581 48.34 26.36 5.90
C THR A 581 48.42 24.88 6.24
N LEU A 582 47.89 24.02 5.36
CA LEU A 582 48.06 22.57 5.44
C LEU A 582 49.56 22.20 5.43
N THR A 583 49.97 21.33 6.34
CA THR A 583 51.33 20.80 6.42
C THR A 583 51.40 19.35 5.95
N THR A 584 50.40 18.53 6.25
CA THR A 584 50.26 17.17 5.71
C THR A 584 49.79 17.22 4.24
N PRO A 585 50.50 16.56 3.30
CA PRO A 585 50.06 16.47 1.90
C PRO A 585 48.93 15.45 1.72
N PRO A 586 48.14 15.51 0.62
CA PRO A 586 47.09 14.53 0.33
C PRO A 586 47.60 13.08 0.28
N VAL A 587 46.83 12.18 0.89
CA VAL A 587 47.17 10.75 1.04
C VAL A 587 46.18 9.90 0.26
N VAL A 588 46.65 8.90 -0.50
CA VAL A 588 45.78 7.96 -1.21
C VAL A 588 45.68 6.65 -0.42
N LEU A 589 44.47 6.33 0.03
CA LEU A 589 44.14 5.10 0.74
C LEU A 589 43.25 4.21 -0.15
N THR A 590 43.05 2.94 0.21
CA THR A 590 42.16 2.03 -0.53
C THR A 590 41.59 1.00 0.43
N VAL A 591 40.35 1.22 0.86
CA VAL A 591 39.68 0.41 1.87
C VAL A 591 39.06 -0.82 1.20
N PRO A 592 39.38 -2.06 1.61
CA PRO A 592 38.69 -3.25 1.10
C PRO A 592 37.26 -3.30 1.64
N ALA A 593 36.40 -4.13 1.04
CA ALA A 593 35.02 -4.28 1.51
C ALA A 593 34.98 -4.66 3.02
N PHE A 594 34.14 -3.97 3.80
CA PHE A 594 34.05 -4.06 5.26
C PHE A 594 35.36 -3.75 6.02
N GLY A 595 36.18 -2.85 5.45
CA GLY A 595 37.50 -2.48 5.95
C GLY A 595 37.61 -1.11 6.62
N GLU A 596 38.80 -0.81 7.13
CA GLU A 596 39.16 0.49 7.68
C GLU A 596 40.61 0.88 7.33
N ASP A 597 40.88 2.17 7.15
CA ASP A 597 42.23 2.76 7.04
C ASP A 597 42.28 4.14 7.73
N SER A 598 43.46 4.74 7.90
CA SER A 598 43.58 5.99 8.68
C SER A 598 44.73 6.93 8.31
N THR A 599 44.51 8.24 8.48
CA THR A 599 45.55 9.28 8.31
C THR A 599 45.23 10.55 9.11
N ASP A 600 46.24 11.15 9.75
CA ASP A 600 46.10 12.42 10.51
C ASP A 600 46.44 13.63 9.60
N ILE A 601 45.82 14.80 9.84
CA ILE A 601 45.93 16.00 9.01
C ILE A 601 46.41 17.22 9.82
N GLY A 602 47.58 17.75 9.49
CA GLY A 602 48.19 18.91 10.14
C GLY A 602 47.87 20.25 9.48
N TYR A 603 47.59 21.26 10.30
CA TYR A 603 47.47 22.67 9.89
C TYR A 603 48.39 23.56 10.75
N TYR A 604 49.17 24.42 10.13
CA TYR A 604 49.90 25.50 10.80
C TYR A 604 49.14 26.82 10.68
N GLY A 605 48.85 27.50 11.79
CA GLY A 605 48.21 28.82 11.80
C GLY A 605 49.20 29.97 11.55
N ILE A 606 48.85 30.92 10.68
CA ILE A 606 49.62 32.16 10.47
C ILE A 606 49.63 32.97 11.78
N PRO A 607 50.78 33.20 12.46
CA PRO A 607 50.78 33.81 13.79
C PRO A 607 50.28 35.26 13.83
N GLY A 608 49.65 35.65 14.93
CA GLY A 608 49.21 37.01 15.21
C GLY A 608 47.82 37.39 14.67
N ILE A 609 46.98 36.43 14.28
CA ILE A 609 45.62 36.69 13.76
C ILE A 609 44.59 36.49 14.87
N HIS A 610 43.82 37.55 15.14
CA HIS A 610 42.60 37.52 15.94
C HIS A 610 41.41 37.77 15.00
N ASP A 611 40.41 36.89 15.03
CA ASP A 611 39.20 36.99 14.20
C ASP A 611 38.06 36.20 14.87
N LEU A 612 36.96 36.88 15.23
CA LEU A 612 35.80 36.30 15.94
C LEU A 612 34.51 36.43 15.13
N VAL A 613 34.08 35.32 14.53
CA VAL A 613 32.74 35.20 13.91
C VAL A 613 31.66 35.10 14.99
N VAL A 614 30.54 35.79 14.79
CA VAL A 614 29.35 35.72 15.65
C VAL A 614 28.16 35.22 14.86
N GLU A 615 27.47 34.22 15.40
CA GLU A 615 26.29 33.57 14.79
C GLU A 615 25.18 33.42 15.86
N MET A 616 23.92 33.49 15.44
CA MET A 616 22.76 33.52 16.35
C MET A 616 21.53 32.96 15.63
N GLU A 617 20.72 32.16 16.31
CA GLU A 617 19.52 31.49 15.77
C GLU A 617 18.41 31.43 16.86
N GLU A 618 17.13 31.41 16.49
CA GLU A 618 16.02 31.34 17.46
C GLU A 618 14.86 30.39 17.11
N CYS A 619 14.22 29.86 18.16
CA CYS A 619 12.82 29.43 18.06
C CYS A 619 11.93 30.68 17.91
N PRO A 620 10.97 30.71 16.98
CA PRO A 620 10.10 31.86 16.78
C PRO A 620 9.33 32.27 18.03
N ALA A 621 9.18 33.58 18.25
CA ALA A 621 8.40 34.11 19.37
C ALA A 621 6.89 33.82 19.21
N VAL A 622 6.28 33.19 20.23
CA VAL A 622 4.84 32.85 20.25
C VAL A 622 4.14 33.52 21.45
N PRO A 623 2.96 34.18 21.29
CA PRO A 623 2.31 34.91 22.39
C PRO A 623 1.94 34.02 23.59
N GLY A 624 2.59 34.27 24.72
CA GLY A 624 2.34 33.60 25.99
C GLY A 624 3.28 32.44 26.31
N PHE A 625 4.28 32.20 25.46
CA PHE A 625 5.25 31.12 25.60
C PHE A 625 6.67 31.66 25.77
N ASP A 626 7.56 30.76 26.19
CA ASP A 626 8.99 30.98 26.24
C ASP A 626 9.60 30.54 24.89
N ASN A 627 10.64 31.21 24.40
CA ASN A 627 11.37 30.84 23.20
C ASN A 627 12.88 30.85 23.43
N SER A 628 13.59 29.93 22.76
CA SER A 628 15.03 29.71 22.88
C SER A 628 15.80 30.55 21.85
N LEU A 629 16.78 31.32 22.32
CA LEU A 629 17.74 32.08 21.52
C LEU A 629 19.13 31.46 21.72
N TRP A 630 19.70 30.89 20.66
CA TRP A 630 21.05 30.32 20.67
C TRP A 630 22.06 31.32 20.14
N MET A 631 23.18 31.46 20.84
CA MET A 631 24.24 32.42 20.54
C MET A 631 25.58 31.68 20.42
N GLN A 632 26.33 31.91 19.36
CA GLN A 632 27.64 31.29 19.12
C GLN A 632 28.69 32.33 18.72
N VAL A 633 29.91 32.16 19.23
CA VAL A 633 31.06 33.00 18.90
C VAL A 633 32.27 32.09 18.66
N THR A 634 32.81 32.10 17.44
CA THR A 634 33.86 31.17 17.00
C THR A 634 35.16 31.93 16.72
N ASN A 635 36.26 31.51 17.36
CA ASN A 635 37.58 32.05 17.06
C ASN A 635 38.16 31.36 15.82
N VAL A 636 37.92 31.96 14.64
CA VAL A 636 38.46 31.52 13.34
C VAL A 636 39.90 32.01 13.11
N GLY A 637 40.41 32.88 13.98
CA GLY A 637 41.81 33.30 14.01
C GLY A 637 42.78 32.22 14.45
N THR A 638 44.02 32.62 14.73
CA THR A 638 45.16 31.72 15.03
C THR A 638 45.75 31.94 16.42
N GLU A 639 45.34 33.02 17.11
CA GLU A 639 45.74 33.35 18.48
C GLU A 639 44.55 33.21 19.45
N THR A 640 44.83 32.86 20.71
CA THR A 640 43.81 32.85 21.77
C THR A 640 43.30 34.28 22.00
N THR A 641 41.99 34.49 21.84
CA THR A 641 41.37 35.82 21.81
C THR A 641 40.45 36.03 23.01
N ALA A 642 40.57 37.17 23.67
CA ALA A 642 39.70 37.56 24.79
C ALA A 642 38.68 38.60 24.30
N ALA A 643 37.41 38.46 24.67
CA ALA A 643 36.34 39.34 24.21
C ALA A 643 35.27 39.59 25.29
N THR A 644 34.54 40.70 25.13
CA THR A 644 33.24 40.90 25.78
C THR A 644 32.15 40.63 24.77
N ILE A 645 31.20 39.77 25.12
CA ILE A 645 30.00 39.47 24.33
C ILE A 645 28.83 40.26 24.91
N ASP A 646 28.13 41.02 24.09
CA ASP A 646 26.93 41.78 24.47
C ASP A 646 25.74 41.31 23.62
N LEU A 647 24.68 40.83 24.28
CA LEU A 647 23.35 40.61 23.68
C LEU A 647 22.45 41.79 24.04
N ALA A 648 21.84 42.40 23.03
CA ALA A 648 20.65 43.24 23.19
C ALA A 648 19.43 42.50 22.62
N PHE A 649 18.47 42.16 23.49
CA PHE A 649 17.23 41.48 23.11
C PHE A 649 16.04 42.45 23.04
N ASP A 650 14.94 42.01 22.42
CA ASP A 650 13.80 42.86 22.08
C ASP A 650 13.08 43.45 23.31
N GLY A 651 12.40 44.58 23.11
CA GLY A 651 11.64 45.29 24.14
C GLY A 651 10.35 44.60 24.60
N ASP A 652 9.69 43.80 23.75
CA ASP A 652 8.42 43.13 24.04
C ASP A 652 8.60 41.71 24.65
N GLN A 653 9.83 41.20 24.70
CA GLN A 653 10.22 39.98 25.43
C GLN A 653 10.80 40.25 26.82
N ASN A 654 10.75 39.23 27.69
CA ASN A 654 11.27 39.28 29.06
C ASN A 654 12.27 38.16 29.28
N TRP A 655 13.41 38.44 29.93
CA TRP A 655 14.41 37.41 30.24
C TRP A 655 13.90 36.38 31.26
N VAL A 656 14.03 35.09 30.93
CA VAL A 656 13.71 33.97 31.83
C VAL A 656 14.99 33.35 32.41
N PHE A 657 15.91 32.91 31.55
CA PHE A 657 17.06 32.08 31.93
C PHE A 657 18.21 32.20 30.90
N SER A 658 19.43 31.79 31.29
CA SER A 658 20.51 31.50 30.36
C SER A 658 21.43 30.38 30.88
N ASN A 659 21.98 29.57 29.97
CA ASN A 659 22.87 28.45 30.31
C ASN A 659 24.15 28.92 31.02
N GLU A 660 24.80 29.96 30.50
CA GLU A 660 25.84 30.71 31.22
C GLU A 660 25.28 32.04 31.75
N THR A 661 25.44 32.29 33.05
CA THR A 661 24.97 33.51 33.73
C THR A 661 25.81 34.73 33.31
N PRO A 662 25.22 35.85 32.87
CA PRO A 662 25.97 37.04 32.46
C PRO A 662 26.71 37.73 33.62
N ASP A 663 27.87 38.33 33.31
CA ASP A 663 28.64 39.21 34.20
C ASP A 663 27.82 40.44 34.62
N ALA A 664 26.99 40.95 33.71
CA ALA A 664 26.08 42.05 33.94
C ALA A 664 24.80 41.90 33.10
N GLN A 665 23.66 42.29 33.67
CA GLN A 665 22.39 42.41 32.96
C GLN A 665 21.71 43.72 33.38
N VAL A 666 21.37 44.58 32.42
CA VAL A 666 20.82 45.93 32.67
C VAL A 666 19.74 46.25 31.65
N GLY A 667 18.47 46.13 32.06
CA GLY A 667 17.35 46.19 31.12
C GLY A 667 17.43 45.03 30.14
N ASN A 668 17.32 45.31 28.85
CA ASN A 668 17.30 44.30 27.80
C ASN A 668 18.69 44.07 27.17
N THR A 669 19.74 44.25 27.97
CA THR A 669 21.14 43.99 27.58
C THR A 669 21.81 43.08 28.60
N ALA A 670 22.49 42.04 28.13
CA ALA A 670 23.27 41.08 28.93
C ALA A 670 24.68 40.93 28.36
N SER A 671 25.68 40.82 29.26
CA SER A 671 27.11 40.84 28.90
C SER A 671 27.89 39.68 29.52
N TRP A 672 28.86 39.12 28.79
CA TRP A 672 29.78 38.05 29.25
C TRP A 672 31.23 38.34 28.85
N SER A 673 32.20 37.86 29.64
CA SER A 673 33.64 37.97 29.36
C SER A 673 34.25 36.62 29.00
N ILE A 674 34.63 36.41 27.73
CA ILE A 674 35.10 35.12 27.22
C ILE A 674 36.60 35.13 26.85
N LEU A 675 37.19 33.93 26.79
CA LEU A 675 38.54 33.66 26.29
C LEU A 675 38.49 32.40 25.42
N LEU A 676 38.69 32.54 24.10
CA LEU A 676 38.58 31.44 23.14
C LEU A 676 39.93 31.10 22.51
N ASP A 677 40.28 29.81 22.55
CA ASP A 677 41.38 29.26 21.78
C ASP A 677 41.03 29.15 20.28
N PRO A 678 42.03 29.16 19.38
CA PRO A 678 41.82 28.99 17.93
C PRO A 678 41.03 27.72 17.59
N GLY A 679 40.00 27.87 16.77
CA GLY A 679 39.12 26.77 16.37
C GLY A 679 38.15 26.28 17.46
N TYR A 680 37.94 27.04 18.53
CA TYR A 680 36.88 26.79 19.52
C TYR A 680 35.76 27.83 19.43
N THR A 681 34.56 27.37 19.77
CA THR A 681 33.32 28.15 19.82
C THR A 681 32.86 28.28 21.26
N TRP A 682 32.46 29.49 21.65
CA TRP A 682 31.65 29.73 22.85
C TRP A 682 30.19 29.67 22.42
N SER A 683 29.36 28.92 23.15
CA SER A 683 27.95 28.76 22.86
C SER A 683 27.13 28.97 24.14
N ASN A 684 26.05 29.74 24.05
CA ASN A 684 25.14 29.99 25.16
C ASN A 684 23.69 30.06 24.64
N THR A 685 22.74 29.59 25.44
CA THR A 685 21.30 29.67 25.15
C THR A 685 20.67 30.62 26.16
N VAL A 686 19.84 31.53 25.68
CA VAL A 686 19.00 32.43 26.47
C VAL A 686 17.54 32.05 26.23
N ILE A 687 16.75 32.02 27.30
CA ILE A 687 15.30 31.80 27.22
C ILE A 687 14.60 33.14 27.46
N LEU A 688 13.75 33.53 26.51
CA LEU A 688 12.97 34.76 26.53
C LEU A 688 11.46 34.43 26.57
N HIS A 689 10.67 35.24 27.26
CA HIS A 689 9.21 35.09 27.35
C HIS A 689 8.49 36.19 26.57
N THR A 690 7.69 35.79 25.59
CA THR A 690 6.85 36.70 24.79
C THR A 690 5.47 36.79 25.42
N SER A 691 5.01 37.98 25.80
CA SER A 691 3.75 38.11 26.53
C SER A 691 2.53 37.76 25.66
N ALA A 692 1.53 37.08 26.24
CA ALA A 692 0.27 36.69 25.56
C ALA A 692 -0.60 37.87 25.06
N GLY A 693 -0.19 39.12 25.29
CA GLY A 693 -0.81 40.32 24.74
C GLY A 693 -0.11 40.90 23.52
N VAL A 694 1.05 40.36 23.10
CA VAL A 694 1.77 40.77 21.89
C VAL A 694 1.02 40.25 20.66
N ALA A 695 0.94 41.05 19.60
CA ALA A 695 0.20 40.72 18.39
C ALA A 695 1.03 39.83 17.45
N LEU A 696 0.34 38.98 16.68
CA LEU A 696 0.97 38.29 15.56
C LEU A 696 1.45 39.31 14.52
N GLY A 697 2.66 39.13 14.00
CA GLY A 697 3.29 40.08 13.09
C GLY A 697 4.00 41.26 13.78
N THR A 698 4.08 41.31 15.12
CA THR A 698 4.98 42.24 15.81
C THR A 698 6.43 41.82 15.53
N PRO A 699 7.32 42.72 15.05
CA PRO A 699 8.74 42.41 14.86
C PRO A 699 9.45 42.07 16.17
N ILE A 700 10.45 41.20 16.10
CA ILE A 700 11.37 40.87 17.20
C ILE A 700 12.79 41.11 16.70
N ASP A 701 13.50 42.06 17.32
CA ASP A 701 14.86 42.47 16.95
C ASP A 701 15.88 42.03 18.01
N HIS A 702 16.90 41.25 17.63
CA HIS A 702 17.99 40.82 18.53
C HIS A 702 19.36 41.12 17.92
N VAL A 703 20.25 41.76 18.68
CA VAL A 703 21.64 42.05 18.27
C VAL A 703 22.61 41.36 19.22
N LEU A 704 23.49 40.53 18.69
CA LEU A 704 24.63 39.96 19.40
C LEU A 704 25.92 40.59 18.87
N THR A 705 26.88 40.93 19.75
CA THR A 705 28.16 41.53 19.34
C THR A 705 29.32 41.02 20.19
N ALA A 706 30.40 40.59 19.53
CA ALA A 706 31.66 40.20 20.15
C ALA A 706 32.70 41.31 20.01
N THR A 707 33.10 41.93 21.13
CA THR A 707 34.14 42.96 21.18
C THR A 707 35.47 42.35 21.67
N PRO A 708 36.40 41.96 20.77
CA PRO A 708 37.72 41.47 21.18
C PRO A 708 38.58 42.59 21.81
N GLN A 709 39.50 42.19 22.69
CA GLN A 709 40.48 43.09 23.33
C GLN A 709 41.65 43.44 22.39
N GLN A 710 41.88 42.60 21.38
CA GLN A 710 42.81 42.81 20.27
C GLN A 710 42.05 43.34 19.05
N ALA A 711 42.78 43.87 18.07
CA ALA A 711 42.16 44.32 16.82
C ALA A 711 41.77 43.10 15.99
N ASP A 712 40.47 42.98 15.69
CA ASP A 712 39.94 41.93 14.82
C ASP A 712 40.40 42.12 13.36
N SER A 713 40.54 41.02 12.64
CA SER A 713 40.95 40.95 11.24
C SER A 713 39.78 41.16 10.28
N THR A 714 38.56 40.78 10.68
CA THR A 714 37.34 40.94 9.87
C THR A 714 36.20 41.63 10.65
N PRO A 715 36.35 42.88 11.16
CA PRO A 715 35.42 43.58 12.09
C PRO A 715 33.90 43.63 11.80
N ALA A 716 33.44 43.12 10.65
CA ALA A 716 32.04 43.03 10.25
C ALA A 716 31.38 41.67 10.54
N ASN A 717 32.15 40.61 10.84
CA ASN A 717 31.62 39.31 11.27
C ASN A 717 31.40 39.22 12.79
N ASN A 718 31.89 40.21 13.54
CA ASN A 718 31.79 40.33 15.00
C ASN A 718 30.38 40.63 15.53
N SER A 719 29.34 40.60 14.71
CA SER A 719 27.96 40.85 15.13
C SER A 719 26.93 40.09 14.30
N ALA A 720 26.00 39.40 14.98
CA ALA A 720 24.83 38.79 14.37
C ALA A 720 23.57 39.61 14.70
N PHE A 721 22.58 39.56 13.81
CA PHE A 721 21.30 40.22 13.97
C PHE A 721 20.17 39.28 13.54
N ILE A 722 19.14 39.15 14.37
CA ILE A 722 17.89 38.46 14.03
C ILE A 722 16.79 39.51 13.95
N ASN A 723 15.98 39.41 12.89
CA ASN A 723 14.73 40.15 12.69
C ASN A 723 13.65 39.16 12.28
N THR A 724 12.82 38.72 13.24
CA THR A 724 11.66 37.87 12.97
C THR A 724 10.36 38.61 13.27
N VAL A 725 9.24 37.90 13.25
CA VAL A 725 7.97 38.39 13.76
C VAL A 725 7.35 37.35 14.69
N VAL A 726 6.53 37.81 15.63
CA VAL A 726 5.73 36.96 16.52
C VAL A 726 4.72 36.14 15.69
N VAL A 727 4.76 34.81 15.82
CA VAL A 727 3.97 33.85 15.02
C VAL A 727 2.93 33.09 15.84
N GLY A 728 2.00 32.44 15.13
CA GLY A 728 1.04 31.50 15.70
C GLY A 728 1.54 30.05 15.65
N SER A 729 0.62 29.09 15.79
CA SER A 729 0.93 27.66 15.65
C SER A 729 1.45 27.33 14.25
N TYR A 730 2.67 26.82 14.18
CA TYR A 730 3.39 26.35 12.99
C TYR A 730 4.05 24.99 13.31
N ASP A 731 4.64 24.31 12.34
CA ASP A 731 5.39 23.06 12.61
C ASP A 731 6.80 23.39 13.13
N PRO A 732 7.19 22.92 14.33
CA PRO A 732 8.53 23.16 14.87
C PRO A 732 9.64 22.32 14.21
N ASN A 733 9.28 21.40 13.29
CA ASN A 733 10.22 20.58 12.54
C ASN A 733 10.30 21.07 11.08
N ASP A 734 11.05 22.15 10.85
CA ASP A 734 11.08 22.86 9.57
C ASP A 734 12.49 23.05 9.00
N LYS A 735 12.55 23.48 7.74
CA LYS A 735 13.78 23.83 7.04
C LYS A 735 13.63 25.21 6.42
N LEU A 736 14.56 26.09 6.78
CA LEU A 736 14.70 27.45 6.24
C LEU A 736 15.87 27.53 5.27
N LEU A 737 15.89 28.58 4.45
CA LEU A 737 16.96 28.86 3.49
C LEU A 737 17.22 30.38 3.43
N GLU A 738 18.45 30.80 3.16
CA GLU A 738 18.76 32.15 2.68
C GLU A 738 19.89 32.12 1.62
N PRO A 739 19.81 32.86 0.51
CA PRO A 739 18.67 33.64 0.00
C PRO A 739 17.73 32.81 -0.88
N GLU A 740 16.45 33.19 -0.98
CA GLU A 740 15.45 32.52 -1.85
C GLU A 740 15.77 32.66 -3.35
N THR A 741 16.53 33.69 -3.73
CA THR A 741 16.96 33.89 -5.12
C THR A 741 18.43 34.30 -5.19
N MET A 742 19.13 33.86 -6.24
CA MET A 742 20.53 34.21 -6.49
C MET A 742 20.72 34.62 -7.94
N THR A 743 21.54 35.64 -8.19
CA THR A 743 21.95 35.97 -9.56
C THR A 743 23.15 35.15 -10.02
N LEU A 744 23.32 35.00 -11.34
CA LEU A 744 24.53 34.41 -11.93
C LEU A 744 25.83 35.12 -11.47
N ALA A 745 25.76 36.40 -11.11
CA ALA A 745 26.90 37.15 -10.59
C ALA A 745 27.28 36.72 -9.16
N GLU A 746 26.30 36.39 -8.32
CA GLU A 746 26.52 35.90 -6.95
C GLU A 746 27.00 34.45 -6.95
N VAL A 747 26.45 33.59 -7.82
CA VAL A 747 26.97 32.23 -8.05
C VAL A 747 28.42 32.29 -8.54
N GLN A 748 28.77 33.18 -9.48
CA GLN A 748 30.16 33.38 -9.92
C GLN A 748 31.07 34.05 -8.88
N ALA A 749 30.52 34.81 -7.93
CA ALA A 749 31.26 35.34 -6.79
C ALA A 749 31.52 34.27 -5.70
N GLY A 750 30.84 33.12 -5.77
CA GLY A 750 30.92 32.07 -4.76
C GLY A 750 30.10 32.36 -3.50
N THR A 751 29.02 33.15 -3.63
CA THR A 751 27.96 33.22 -2.60
C THR A 751 27.41 31.82 -2.36
N ALA A 752 27.15 31.48 -1.09
CA ALA A 752 26.54 30.22 -0.70
C ALA A 752 25.05 30.42 -0.38
N ILE A 753 24.27 29.35 -0.50
CA ILE A 753 22.96 29.20 0.13
C ILE A 753 23.22 28.68 1.53
N GLU A 754 22.57 29.29 2.52
CA GLU A 754 22.53 28.84 3.91
C GLU A 754 21.20 28.12 4.15
N TYR A 755 21.25 26.98 4.85
CA TYR A 755 20.08 26.21 5.25
C TYR A 755 20.11 26.00 6.76
N THR A 756 19.03 26.34 7.46
CA THR A 756 18.80 25.94 8.88
C THR A 756 17.71 24.88 8.90
N ILE A 757 17.99 23.73 9.51
CA ILE A 757 17.00 22.71 9.89
C ILE A 757 16.72 22.87 11.37
N ARG A 758 15.44 22.97 11.76
CA ARG A 758 15.00 22.98 13.17
C ARG A 758 14.19 21.73 13.47
N PHE A 759 14.22 21.29 14.72
CA PHE A 759 13.56 20.07 15.17
C PHE A 759 13.10 20.18 16.63
N GLN A 760 11.96 19.56 16.96
CA GLN A 760 11.45 19.49 18.33
C GLN A 760 10.97 18.07 18.67
N ASN A 761 11.37 17.56 19.84
CA ASN A 761 10.85 16.30 20.37
C ASN A 761 9.39 16.45 20.86
N THR A 762 8.45 16.26 19.94
CA THR A 762 7.00 16.20 20.23
C THR A 762 6.54 14.81 20.73
N GLY A 763 7.46 13.98 21.21
CA GLY A 763 7.21 12.62 21.71
C GLY A 763 6.66 12.58 23.15
N THR A 764 6.95 11.48 23.85
CA THR A 764 6.47 11.23 25.22
C THR A 764 7.58 10.77 26.20
N ASP A 765 8.84 10.83 25.76
CA ASP A 765 10.04 10.58 26.57
C ASP A 765 11.24 11.27 25.91
N THR A 766 12.38 11.27 26.59
CA THR A 766 13.64 11.89 26.15
C THR A 766 14.22 11.15 24.94
N ALA A 767 14.56 11.88 23.86
CA ALA A 767 15.29 11.33 22.73
C ALA A 767 16.80 11.32 23.01
N PHE A 768 17.46 10.18 22.82
CA PHE A 768 18.89 10.01 23.12
C PHE A 768 19.78 10.37 21.92
N THR A 769 19.26 10.21 20.71
CA THR A 769 19.91 10.52 19.43
C THR A 769 18.96 11.32 18.54
N VAL A 770 19.46 12.34 17.85
CA VAL A 770 18.78 12.92 16.68
C VAL A 770 19.68 12.73 15.45
N ARG A 771 19.11 12.25 14.35
CA ARG A 771 19.76 12.14 13.04
C ARG A 771 18.99 12.96 12.02
N LEU A 772 19.69 13.80 11.26
CA LEU A 772 19.18 14.51 10.09
C LEU A 772 19.74 13.84 8.84
N GLU A 773 18.90 13.59 7.84
CA GLU A 773 19.28 13.15 6.51
C GLU A 773 18.75 14.13 5.47
N ASP A 774 19.65 14.61 4.61
CA ASP A 774 19.47 15.75 3.71
C ASP A 774 20.07 15.36 2.36
N GLN A 775 19.24 14.90 1.43
CA GLN A 775 19.69 14.55 0.08
C GLN A 775 19.97 15.84 -0.69
N LEU A 776 21.25 16.16 -0.87
CA LEU A 776 21.66 17.38 -1.57
C LEU A 776 21.30 17.28 -3.05
N ASP A 777 20.80 18.38 -3.59
CA ASP A 777 20.53 18.56 -5.02
C ASP A 777 21.82 18.39 -5.84
N GLY A 778 21.72 17.79 -7.03
CA GLY A 778 22.84 17.61 -7.96
C GLY A 778 23.33 18.91 -8.59
N ASP A 779 22.54 19.99 -8.54
CA ASP A 779 22.97 21.34 -8.95
C ASP A 779 23.77 22.08 -7.85
N LEU A 780 24.07 21.44 -6.70
CA LEU A 780 24.95 21.97 -5.64
C LEU A 780 26.40 21.45 -5.73
N ASP A 781 27.36 22.29 -5.38
CA ASP A 781 28.75 21.89 -5.17
C ASP A 781 28.91 21.28 -3.78
N TRP A 782 28.72 19.97 -3.65
CA TRP A 782 28.86 19.23 -2.38
C TRP A 782 30.25 19.40 -1.75
N SER A 783 31.30 19.66 -2.55
CA SER A 783 32.65 19.92 -2.04
C SER A 783 32.80 21.28 -1.34
N SER A 784 31.78 22.13 -1.45
CA SER A 784 31.67 23.43 -0.77
C SER A 784 30.79 23.41 0.48
N PHE A 785 30.24 22.24 0.88
CA PHE A 785 29.46 22.10 2.10
C PHE A 785 30.28 22.51 3.33
N GLN A 786 29.71 23.38 4.14
CA GLN A 786 30.32 23.95 5.34
C GLN A 786 29.28 24.00 6.46
N PRO A 787 29.39 23.17 7.51
CA PRO A 787 28.67 23.38 8.76
C PRO A 787 28.95 24.78 9.32
N VAL A 788 27.91 25.42 9.82
CA VAL A 788 27.92 26.80 10.34
C VAL A 788 27.73 26.74 11.86
N ALA A 789 26.49 26.58 12.29
CA ALA A 789 26.09 26.52 13.69
C ALA A 789 25.24 25.27 13.97
N ALA A 790 25.16 24.88 15.25
CA ALA A 790 24.28 23.80 15.70
C ALA A 790 23.93 23.94 17.18
N SER A 791 22.72 23.52 17.55
CA SER A 791 22.25 23.56 18.95
C SER A 791 23.06 22.72 19.94
N HIS A 792 23.63 21.60 19.46
CA HIS A 792 24.29 20.57 20.26
C HIS A 792 25.53 20.02 19.53
N ALA A 793 26.36 19.22 20.21
CA ALA A 793 27.51 18.56 19.58
C ALA A 793 27.06 17.54 18.53
N TYR A 794 27.68 17.58 17.35
CA TYR A 794 27.28 16.78 16.18
C TYR A 794 28.46 16.14 15.45
N ARG A 795 28.16 15.23 14.52
CA ARG A 795 29.04 14.81 13.42
C ARG A 795 28.27 14.89 12.11
N ALA A 796 28.81 15.61 11.13
CA ALA A 796 28.25 15.71 9.78
C ALA A 796 29.16 15.02 8.75
N VAL A 797 28.57 14.24 7.85
CA VAL A 797 29.25 13.56 6.73
C VAL A 797 28.43 13.70 5.44
N ILE A 798 29.09 13.58 4.29
CA ILE A 798 28.43 13.38 2.98
C ILE A 798 29.09 12.17 2.33
N ASP A 799 28.26 11.28 1.77
CA ASP A 799 28.67 10.09 1.03
C ASP A 799 28.89 10.34 -0.47
N GLY A 800 29.05 9.28 -1.27
CA GLY A 800 29.28 9.38 -2.72
C GLY A 800 28.06 9.77 -3.56
N ASP A 801 26.85 9.63 -3.00
CA ASP A 801 25.56 9.90 -3.67
C ASP A 801 24.93 11.23 -3.23
N GLY A 802 25.60 11.97 -2.34
CA GLY A 802 25.20 13.32 -1.93
C GLY A 802 24.28 13.38 -0.73
N LEU A 803 24.12 12.28 0.02
CA LEU A 803 23.32 12.27 1.24
C LEU A 803 24.12 12.89 2.39
N ALA A 804 23.79 14.12 2.75
CA ALA A 804 24.32 14.77 3.94
C ALA A 804 23.63 14.20 5.19
N THR A 805 24.42 13.55 6.05
CA THR A 805 23.94 12.94 7.31
C THR A 805 24.56 13.65 8.50
N VAL A 806 23.71 14.17 9.39
CA VAL A 806 24.13 14.86 10.64
C VAL A 806 23.61 14.08 11.84
N VAL A 807 24.50 13.72 12.77
CA VAL A 807 24.15 12.94 13.96
C VAL A 807 24.50 13.70 15.24
N PHE A 808 23.48 13.90 16.09
CA PHE A 808 23.59 14.38 17.47
C PHE A 808 23.48 13.18 18.42
N ASP A 809 24.61 12.62 18.86
CA ASP A 809 24.66 11.52 19.83
C ASP A 809 24.60 12.04 21.27
N GLN A 810 23.90 11.29 22.14
CA GLN A 810 23.69 11.62 23.55
C GLN A 810 23.14 13.05 23.78
N ILE A 811 22.28 13.51 22.87
CA ILE A 811 21.64 14.84 22.91
C ILE A 811 20.74 15.01 24.14
N MET A 812 20.14 13.91 24.64
CA MET A 812 19.29 13.90 25.84
C MET A 812 18.10 14.88 25.75
N LEU A 813 17.51 15.00 24.55
CA LEU A 813 16.50 16.01 24.21
C LEU A 813 15.14 15.66 24.85
N PRO A 814 14.68 16.37 25.90
CA PRO A 814 13.46 16.02 26.63
C PRO A 814 12.23 16.15 25.73
N ASP A 815 11.11 15.52 26.10
CA ASP A 815 9.85 15.74 25.39
C ASP A 815 9.23 17.10 25.74
N SER A 816 8.54 17.68 24.75
CA SER A 816 7.87 18.98 24.85
C SER A 816 6.83 19.12 25.98
N ASN A 817 6.29 18.02 26.55
CA ASN A 817 5.37 18.09 27.69
C ASN A 817 6.09 18.11 29.04
N VAL A 818 7.36 17.66 29.08
CA VAL A 818 8.22 17.71 30.26
C VAL A 818 9.03 19.01 30.32
N ASN A 819 9.66 19.43 29.22
CA ASN A 819 10.32 20.72 29.13
C ASN A 819 10.32 21.28 27.70
N GLU A 820 9.35 22.15 27.40
CA GLU A 820 9.11 22.66 26.05
C GLU A 820 10.33 23.40 25.47
N PRO A 821 10.96 24.40 26.13
CA PRO A 821 12.08 25.14 25.53
C PRO A 821 13.38 24.33 25.35
N GLU A 822 13.58 23.28 26.16
CA GLU A 822 14.71 22.34 26.02
C GLU A 822 14.44 21.21 25.02
N SER A 823 13.19 21.01 24.57
CA SER A 823 12.85 19.97 23.59
C SER A 823 13.24 20.30 22.15
N HIS A 824 13.78 21.50 21.90
CA HIS A 824 14.16 22.03 20.58
C HIS A 824 15.66 21.87 20.26
N GLY A 825 15.98 21.75 18.97
CA GLY A 825 17.32 21.91 18.45
C GLY A 825 17.33 22.38 16.99
N PHE A 826 18.53 22.69 16.50
CA PHE A 826 18.77 23.10 15.12
C PHE A 826 20.15 22.66 14.61
N PHE A 827 20.31 22.67 13.29
CA PHE A 827 21.57 22.55 12.54
C PHE A 827 21.57 23.54 11.35
N THR A 828 22.69 24.22 11.11
CA THR A 828 22.83 25.20 10.03
C THR A 828 24.07 24.90 9.20
N PHE A 829 23.96 24.95 7.87
CA PHE A 829 25.09 24.77 6.94
C PHE A 829 25.00 25.69 5.72
N ARG A 830 26.15 26.01 5.13
CA ARG A 830 26.31 26.73 3.86
C ARG A 830 26.75 25.76 2.76
N ILE A 831 26.26 25.95 1.55
CA ILE A 831 26.67 25.22 0.35
C ILE A 831 26.47 26.09 -0.91
N ARG A 832 27.34 25.98 -1.92
CA ARG A 832 27.22 26.75 -3.17
C ARG A 832 26.43 25.99 -4.22
N ALA A 833 25.72 26.72 -5.07
CA ALA A 833 25.25 26.22 -6.35
C ALA A 833 26.43 26.04 -7.34
N LEU A 834 26.32 25.09 -8.26
CA LEU A 834 27.34 24.85 -9.29
C LEU A 834 27.53 26.06 -10.22
N ALA A 835 28.78 26.28 -10.65
CA ALA A 835 29.11 27.37 -11.55
C ALA A 835 28.69 27.07 -13.00
N GLY A 836 27.80 27.91 -13.57
CA GLY A 836 27.37 27.82 -14.97
C GLY A 836 26.05 27.11 -15.21
N LEU A 837 25.23 26.97 -14.16
CA LEU A 837 23.83 26.54 -14.25
C LEU A 837 22.98 27.46 -15.13
N PRO A 838 21.88 26.96 -15.74
CA PRO A 838 20.91 27.76 -16.48
C PRO A 838 20.20 28.83 -15.66
N ASP A 839 19.67 29.85 -16.35
CA ASP A 839 18.66 30.75 -15.79
C ASP A 839 17.41 29.96 -15.37
N PHE A 840 16.83 30.31 -14.23
CA PHE A 840 15.65 29.66 -13.63
C PHE A 840 15.86 28.19 -13.24
N THR A 841 17.11 27.74 -13.03
CA THR A 841 17.36 26.55 -12.21
C THR A 841 16.72 26.76 -10.84
N ALA A 842 15.88 25.79 -10.46
CA ALA A 842 15.32 25.64 -9.13
C ALA A 842 16.17 24.60 -8.38
N VAL A 843 16.70 24.98 -7.23
CA VAL A 843 17.38 24.07 -6.29
C VAL A 843 16.39 23.80 -5.16
N GLU A 844 15.84 22.59 -5.13
CA GLU A 844 14.87 22.15 -4.11
C GLU A 844 15.56 21.30 -3.05
N ASN A 845 15.23 21.49 -1.77
CA ASN A 845 15.80 20.66 -0.70
C ASN A 845 14.83 20.49 0.49
N SER A 846 14.75 19.27 1.04
CA SER A 846 14.03 18.92 2.27
C SER A 846 14.83 17.88 3.06
N ALA A 847 14.88 18.00 4.38
CA ALA A 847 15.52 17.03 5.27
C ALA A 847 14.51 16.14 6.02
N GLY A 848 14.92 14.91 6.34
CA GLY A 848 14.24 14.00 7.26
C GLY A 848 14.88 14.01 8.65
N ILE A 849 14.08 14.25 9.69
CA ILE A 849 14.49 14.31 11.09
C ILE A 849 14.08 13.01 11.78
N PHE A 850 15.03 12.27 12.35
CA PHE A 850 14.81 11.01 13.04
C PHE A 850 15.18 11.14 14.52
N PHE A 851 14.23 10.82 15.41
CA PHE A 851 14.44 10.74 16.85
C PHE A 851 14.63 9.27 17.26
N ASP A 852 15.82 8.92 17.77
CA ASP A 852 16.27 7.55 18.08
C ASP A 852 16.04 6.53 16.94
N PHE A 853 14.93 5.78 17.01
CA PHE A 853 14.56 4.72 16.06
C PHE A 853 13.17 4.94 15.44
N ASN A 854 12.59 6.14 15.59
CA ASN A 854 11.29 6.49 15.02
C ASN A 854 11.40 6.78 13.51
N ASP A 855 10.26 6.74 12.81
CA ASP A 855 10.14 7.17 11.43
C ASP A 855 10.51 8.67 11.27
N ALA A 856 10.90 9.07 10.06
CA ALA A 856 11.30 10.44 9.75
C ALA A 856 10.14 11.44 9.87
N VAL A 857 10.34 12.52 10.63
CA VAL A 857 9.59 13.77 10.48
C VAL A 857 10.21 14.52 9.31
N VAL A 858 9.51 14.61 8.18
CA VAL A 858 10.00 15.27 6.97
C VAL A 858 9.65 16.76 7.01
N THR A 859 10.68 17.60 6.89
CA THR A 859 10.56 19.07 6.82
C THR A 859 9.81 19.54 5.57
N ASN A 860 9.43 20.82 5.54
CA ASN A 860 9.01 21.48 4.30
C ASN A 860 10.12 21.46 3.24
N THR A 861 9.74 21.45 1.97
CA THR A 861 10.67 21.72 0.87
C THR A 861 11.04 23.20 0.84
N THR A 862 12.33 23.47 0.80
CA THR A 862 12.95 24.76 0.54
C THR A 862 13.26 24.90 -0.96
N LEU A 863 13.21 26.12 -1.50
CA LEU A 863 13.43 26.41 -2.91
C LEU A 863 14.31 27.66 -3.08
N ASN A 864 15.53 27.48 -3.57
CA ASN A 864 16.34 28.58 -4.11
C ASN A 864 16.17 28.65 -5.64
N THR A 865 16.02 29.84 -6.22
CA THR A 865 15.92 30.02 -7.68
C THR A 865 17.01 30.92 -8.24
N LEU A 866 17.73 30.44 -9.26
CA LEU A 866 18.69 31.25 -10.01
C LEU A 866 17.96 32.21 -10.96
N VAL A 867 18.19 33.52 -10.83
CA VAL A 867 17.48 34.57 -11.59
C VAL A 867 18.45 35.48 -12.36
N PRO A 868 18.23 35.74 -13.67
CA PRO A 868 19.12 36.64 -14.42
C PRO A 868 18.92 38.12 -14.10
N LEU A 869 17.71 38.51 -13.67
CA LEU A 869 17.31 39.90 -13.41
C LEU A 869 16.05 39.91 -12.52
N LEU A 870 15.96 40.83 -11.56
CA LEU A 870 14.79 40.96 -10.67
C LEU A 870 13.78 42.01 -11.18
N PRO A 871 12.47 41.85 -10.88
CA PRO A 871 11.44 42.85 -11.19
C PRO A 871 11.69 44.18 -10.46
N ALA A 872 11.02 45.24 -10.90
CA ALA A 872 11.20 46.59 -10.36
C ALA A 872 10.22 46.92 -9.23
N VAL A 873 10.69 47.77 -8.32
CA VAL A 873 9.84 48.54 -7.41
C VAL A 873 9.15 49.63 -8.23
N ILE A 874 7.82 49.56 -8.31
CA ILE A 874 6.98 50.48 -9.08
C ILE A 874 6.22 51.40 -8.12
N SER A 875 6.20 52.70 -8.41
CA SER A 875 5.31 53.67 -7.76
C SER A 875 4.51 54.41 -8.83
N ALA A 876 3.18 54.29 -8.77
CA ALA A 876 2.25 54.87 -9.74
C ALA A 876 1.38 55.97 -9.12
N GLN A 877 0.95 56.92 -9.95
CA GLN A 877 -0.07 57.92 -9.62
C GLN A 877 -1.27 57.78 -10.58
N PRO A 878 -2.51 57.76 -10.06
CA PRO A 878 -3.72 57.55 -10.85
C PRO A 878 -4.06 58.76 -11.73
N VAL A 879 -4.91 58.55 -12.73
CA VAL A 879 -5.53 59.65 -13.49
C VAL A 879 -6.59 60.36 -12.64
N THR A 880 -6.80 61.67 -12.86
CA THR A 880 -7.67 62.48 -11.98
C THR A 880 -9.17 62.32 -12.21
N CYS A 881 -9.57 61.75 -13.34
CA CYS A 881 -10.96 61.43 -13.67
C CYS A 881 -11.04 60.28 -14.69
N HIS A 882 -12.23 59.70 -14.85
CA HIS A 882 -12.50 58.69 -15.88
C HIS A 882 -12.33 59.29 -17.29
N GLY A 883 -11.51 58.67 -18.13
CA GLY A 883 -11.06 59.22 -19.41
C GLY A 883 -9.83 60.14 -19.32
N GLY A 884 -9.18 60.21 -18.15
CA GLY A 884 -8.01 61.06 -17.89
C GLY A 884 -6.72 60.57 -18.57
N GLN A 885 -5.74 61.48 -18.69
CA GLN A 885 -4.44 61.23 -19.35
C GLN A 885 -3.26 61.88 -18.58
N ASP A 886 -3.42 62.08 -17.28
CA ASP A 886 -2.46 62.75 -16.38
C ASP A 886 -1.76 61.80 -15.39
N GLY A 887 -1.95 60.49 -15.54
CA GLY A 887 -1.30 59.45 -14.75
C GLY A 887 0.20 59.35 -15.01
N SER A 888 0.93 58.70 -14.10
CA SER A 888 2.38 58.50 -14.21
C SER A 888 2.86 57.33 -13.37
N PHE A 889 4.06 56.82 -13.65
CA PHE A 889 4.78 55.94 -12.72
C PHE A 889 6.30 56.12 -12.82
N SER A 890 6.99 55.64 -11.78
CA SER A 890 8.43 55.44 -11.75
C SER A 890 8.76 54.01 -11.33
N ALA A 891 9.60 53.32 -12.10
CA ALA A 891 10.16 52.02 -11.78
C ALA A 891 11.65 52.14 -11.42
N ALA A 892 12.09 51.43 -10.38
CA ALA A 892 13.50 51.25 -10.04
C ALA A 892 13.83 49.74 -10.02
N PRO A 893 14.89 49.28 -10.70
CA PRO A 893 15.24 47.87 -10.75
C PRO A 893 15.85 47.46 -9.41
N VAL A 894 15.54 46.25 -8.93
CA VAL A 894 16.08 45.76 -7.65
C VAL A 894 17.54 45.33 -7.80
N VAL A 895 17.87 44.54 -8.84
CA VAL A 895 19.24 44.16 -9.23
C VAL A 895 19.32 44.10 -10.77
N GLY A 896 20.50 44.39 -11.36
CA GLY A 896 20.78 44.22 -12.79
C GLY A 896 22.06 44.92 -13.27
N ASN A 897 22.63 44.50 -14.42
CA ASN A 897 23.85 45.11 -14.96
C ASN A 897 23.55 46.47 -15.62
N LEU A 898 24.09 47.55 -15.06
CA LEU A 898 23.89 48.92 -15.57
C LEU A 898 24.58 49.16 -16.93
N PRO A 899 23.97 49.92 -17.86
CA PRO A 899 22.66 50.59 -17.76
C PRO A 899 21.48 49.63 -18.00
N ILE A 900 20.35 49.89 -17.33
CA ILE A 900 19.06 49.24 -17.60
C ILE A 900 18.24 50.13 -18.55
N THR A 901 17.67 49.53 -19.60
CA THR A 901 16.74 50.18 -20.52
C THR A 901 15.30 49.80 -20.15
N PHE A 902 14.49 50.79 -19.77
CA PHE A 902 13.07 50.63 -19.45
C PHE A 902 12.24 50.92 -20.70
N THR A 903 11.47 49.96 -21.17
CA THR A 903 10.61 50.05 -22.36
C THR A 903 9.15 49.83 -21.96
N LEU A 904 8.31 50.84 -22.13
CA LEU A 904 6.88 50.76 -21.86
C LEU A 904 6.12 50.56 -23.18
N ALA A 905 5.40 49.44 -23.28
CA ALA A 905 4.68 49.06 -24.48
C ALA A 905 3.69 50.15 -24.92
N GLY A 906 3.78 50.56 -26.20
CA GLY A 906 2.95 51.63 -26.78
C GLY A 906 3.40 53.07 -26.47
N VAL A 907 4.34 53.28 -25.55
CA VAL A 907 4.78 54.63 -25.11
C VAL A 907 6.23 54.94 -25.52
N GLY A 908 7.16 54.00 -25.32
CA GLY A 908 8.58 54.15 -25.70
C GLY A 908 9.57 53.72 -24.60
N SER A 909 10.85 54.06 -24.77
CA SER A 909 11.94 53.60 -23.90
C SER A 909 12.78 54.73 -23.31
N ASN A 910 13.31 54.53 -22.09
CA ASN A 910 14.28 55.43 -21.45
C ASN A 910 15.16 54.70 -20.40
N GLU A 911 16.25 55.32 -19.95
CA GLU A 911 17.20 54.78 -18.94
C GLU A 911 16.86 55.22 -17.49
N THR A 912 15.73 55.92 -17.28
CA THR A 912 15.38 56.56 -15.99
C THR A 912 14.24 55.90 -15.24
N GLY A 913 13.52 54.97 -15.86
CA GLY A 913 12.36 54.27 -15.27
C GLY A 913 11.10 55.11 -15.11
N ILE A 914 11.10 56.39 -15.51
CA ILE A 914 9.98 57.33 -15.30
C ILE A 914 9.13 57.48 -16.57
N PHE A 915 7.79 57.42 -16.42
CA PHE A 915 6.81 57.62 -17.49
C PHE A 915 5.66 58.51 -17.00
N GLN A 916 5.15 59.42 -17.84
CA GLN A 916 4.20 60.48 -17.46
C GLN A 916 3.21 60.79 -18.59
N ASN A 917 2.05 61.35 -18.21
CA ASN A 917 0.91 61.64 -19.11
C ASN A 917 0.30 60.35 -19.70
N LEU A 918 0.12 59.37 -18.81
CA LEU A 918 -0.48 58.08 -19.12
C LEU A 918 -2.00 58.14 -18.91
N ALA A 919 -2.74 57.43 -19.75
CA ALA A 919 -4.15 57.14 -19.52
C ALA A 919 -4.31 56.06 -18.42
N GLY A 920 -5.53 55.93 -17.89
CA GLY A 920 -5.90 54.79 -17.05
C GLY A 920 -5.67 53.44 -17.75
N GLY A 921 -5.39 52.41 -16.96
CA GLY A 921 -5.30 51.02 -17.42
C GLY A 921 -3.93 50.37 -17.30
N LEU A 922 -3.80 49.19 -17.91
CA LEU A 922 -2.67 48.28 -17.76
C LEU A 922 -1.65 48.41 -18.90
N TYR A 923 -0.39 48.61 -18.53
CA TYR A 923 0.76 48.67 -19.42
C TYR A 923 1.73 47.51 -19.15
N MET A 924 2.54 47.13 -20.14
CA MET A 924 3.66 46.21 -19.93
C MET A 924 4.98 47.00 -19.96
N LEU A 925 5.72 46.93 -18.86
CA LEU A 925 7.08 47.43 -18.72
C LEU A 925 8.06 46.27 -18.99
N THR A 926 8.92 46.41 -19.99
CA THR A 926 10.08 45.53 -20.23
C THR A 926 11.35 46.24 -19.79
N MET A 927 12.23 45.55 -19.07
CA MET A 927 13.53 46.02 -18.60
C MET A 927 14.61 45.17 -19.23
N GLU A 928 15.53 45.79 -19.96
CA GLU A 928 16.68 45.14 -20.62
C GLU A 928 17.98 45.58 -19.94
N ASP A 929 18.84 44.63 -19.54
CA ASP A 929 20.11 44.93 -18.87
C ASP A 929 21.29 45.07 -19.86
N ALA A 930 22.45 45.51 -19.37
CA ALA A 930 23.64 45.71 -20.21
C ALA A 930 24.22 44.43 -20.87
N THR A 931 23.72 43.25 -20.49
CA THR A 931 24.07 41.96 -21.12
C THR A 931 22.99 41.44 -22.08
N GLY A 932 21.85 42.13 -22.17
CA GLY A 932 20.74 41.83 -23.09
C GLY A 932 19.64 40.94 -22.49
N HIS A 933 19.64 40.70 -21.17
CA HIS A 933 18.59 39.94 -20.51
C HIS A 933 17.37 40.81 -20.26
N THR A 934 16.16 40.29 -20.52
CA THR A 934 14.91 41.04 -20.44
C THR A 934 13.90 40.46 -19.45
N VAL A 935 13.43 41.26 -18.49
CA VAL A 935 12.27 40.96 -17.64
C VAL A 935 11.10 41.84 -18.05
N SER A 936 9.87 41.31 -18.01
CA SER A 936 8.66 42.10 -18.27
C SER A 936 7.65 41.99 -17.13
N GLN A 937 7.10 43.12 -16.72
CA GLN A 937 6.24 43.27 -15.55
C GLN A 937 5.02 44.14 -15.91
N PRO A 938 3.79 43.77 -15.51
CA PRO A 938 2.62 44.61 -15.68
C PRO A 938 2.66 45.83 -14.75
N VAL A 939 2.18 46.97 -15.24
CA VAL A 939 2.05 48.23 -14.49
C VAL A 939 0.63 48.77 -14.70
N GLU A 940 -0.14 48.90 -13.63
CA GLU A 940 -1.47 49.51 -13.67
C GLU A 940 -1.38 51.00 -13.30
N ILE A 941 -2.02 51.85 -14.10
CA ILE A 941 -2.34 53.24 -13.76
C ILE A 941 -3.81 53.26 -13.35
N PRO A 942 -4.14 53.40 -12.05
CA PRO A 942 -5.52 53.33 -11.61
C PRO A 942 -6.37 54.49 -12.13
N GLU A 943 -7.63 54.22 -12.41
CA GLU A 943 -8.61 55.16 -12.94
C GLU A 943 -9.90 55.07 -12.11
N PRO A 944 -10.55 56.20 -11.75
CA PRO A 944 -11.82 56.17 -11.03
C PRO A 944 -12.99 55.75 -11.94
N ASP A 945 -14.01 55.14 -11.32
CA ASP A 945 -15.20 54.62 -12.00
C ASP A 945 -16.02 55.69 -12.76
N ALA A 946 -16.69 55.24 -13.83
CA ALA A 946 -17.71 56.02 -14.54
C ALA A 946 -19.05 56.02 -13.78
N ILE A 947 -19.84 57.11 -13.94
CA ILE A 947 -21.16 57.24 -13.31
C ILE A 947 -22.25 56.81 -14.32
N VAL A 948 -23.06 55.80 -13.95
CA VAL A 948 -24.03 55.10 -14.84
C VAL A 948 -25.34 54.79 -14.10
N ASP A 949 -26.46 54.74 -14.83
CA ASP A 949 -27.82 54.36 -14.34
C ASP A 949 -28.58 53.53 -15.41
N SER A 950 -29.50 52.62 -15.01
CA SER A 950 -30.08 51.61 -15.95
C SER A 950 -31.45 51.00 -15.60
N PHE A 951 -32.13 50.42 -16.60
CA PHE A 951 -33.43 49.69 -16.48
C PHE A 951 -33.67 48.67 -17.63
N VAL A 952 -34.78 47.92 -17.61
CA VAL A 952 -35.02 46.72 -18.49
C VAL A 952 -36.44 46.68 -19.12
N LEU A 953 -36.55 46.14 -20.35
CA LEU A 953 -37.76 45.92 -21.17
C LEU A 953 -37.68 44.58 -21.97
N SER A 954 -38.79 44.11 -22.55
CA SER A 954 -38.81 42.92 -23.44
C SER A 954 -39.97 42.89 -24.46
N ILE A 955 -39.76 42.23 -25.62
CA ILE A 955 -40.69 42.09 -26.78
C ILE A 955 -40.45 40.76 -27.55
N CYS A 956 -41.23 40.49 -28.61
CA CYS A 956 -41.00 39.38 -29.55
C CYS A 956 -40.27 39.81 -30.84
N GLN A 957 -39.63 38.88 -31.55
CA GLN A 957 -38.99 39.13 -32.85
C GLN A 957 -40.00 39.70 -33.87
N HIS A 958 -39.59 40.74 -34.61
CA HIS A 958 -40.41 41.59 -35.51
C HIS A 958 -41.40 42.56 -34.83
N GLU A 959 -41.39 42.72 -33.50
CA GLU A 959 -42.09 43.83 -32.82
C GLU A 959 -41.19 45.08 -32.63
N PRO A 960 -41.77 46.29 -32.51
CA PRO A 960 -41.01 47.53 -32.26
C PRO A 960 -40.73 47.81 -30.78
N SER A 961 -39.48 48.22 -30.47
CA SER A 961 -39.03 48.69 -29.16
C SER A 961 -39.86 49.86 -28.62
N PRO A 962 -40.29 49.84 -27.34
CA PRO A 962 -40.97 50.96 -26.69
C PRO A 962 -40.11 52.21 -26.48
N ALA A 963 -38.77 52.10 -26.49
CA ALA A 963 -37.86 53.17 -26.10
C ALA A 963 -37.16 53.86 -27.30
N THR A 964 -36.74 53.13 -28.34
CA THR A 964 -36.27 53.74 -29.61
C THR A 964 -37.29 53.69 -30.76
N GLY A 965 -38.28 52.79 -30.71
CA GLY A 965 -39.16 52.50 -31.86
C GLY A 965 -38.57 51.55 -32.91
N THR A 966 -37.36 51.01 -32.68
CA THR A 966 -36.67 50.09 -33.61
C THR A 966 -37.33 48.71 -33.62
N VAL A 967 -37.54 48.12 -34.81
CA VAL A 967 -38.00 46.73 -34.96
C VAL A 967 -36.78 45.81 -35.06
N TYR A 968 -36.83 44.66 -34.39
CA TYR A 968 -35.74 43.70 -34.35
C TYR A 968 -36.13 42.39 -35.03
N ASP A 969 -35.63 42.20 -36.26
CA ASP A 969 -35.87 41.01 -37.11
C ASP A 969 -34.99 39.80 -36.72
N VAL A 970 -34.23 39.89 -35.63
CA VAL A 970 -33.35 38.85 -35.07
C VAL A 970 -33.56 38.85 -33.54
N PRO A 971 -33.60 37.68 -32.88
CA PRO A 971 -33.79 37.60 -31.43
C PRO A 971 -32.46 37.65 -30.68
N GLY A 972 -32.51 38.07 -29.41
CA GLY A 972 -31.37 38.24 -28.51
C GLY A 972 -31.57 39.38 -27.52
N ASP A 973 -30.56 39.60 -26.67
CA ASP A 973 -30.51 40.75 -25.76
C ASP A 973 -29.90 41.97 -26.46
N TYR A 974 -30.65 43.06 -26.50
CA TYR A 974 -30.24 44.35 -27.05
C TYR A 974 -30.01 45.39 -25.96
N GLN A 975 -29.19 46.38 -26.29
CA GLN A 975 -28.85 47.50 -25.40
C GLN A 975 -29.13 48.81 -26.13
N GLU A 976 -30.07 49.61 -25.60
CA GLU A 976 -30.39 50.93 -26.10
C GLU A 976 -29.74 51.99 -25.18
N GLN A 977 -28.94 52.89 -25.76
CA GLN A 977 -28.19 53.90 -25.01
C GLN A 977 -28.69 55.32 -25.31
N VAL A 978 -28.72 56.18 -24.29
CA VAL A 978 -29.03 57.60 -24.43
C VAL A 978 -27.93 58.43 -23.75
N THR A 979 -27.20 59.22 -24.54
CA THR A 979 -26.07 60.04 -24.08
C THR A 979 -26.50 61.47 -23.78
N LEU A 980 -25.99 62.04 -22.67
CA LEU A 980 -26.13 63.47 -22.33
C LEU A 980 -24.74 64.08 -22.18
N GLN A 981 -24.29 64.81 -23.20
CA GLN A 981 -22.91 65.32 -23.25
C GLN A 981 -22.70 66.65 -22.51
N THR A 982 -21.49 66.85 -21.99
CA THR A 982 -21.02 68.18 -21.51
C THR A 982 -19.69 68.59 -22.17
N PRO A 983 -19.37 69.90 -22.27
CA PRO A 983 -18.28 70.36 -23.15
C PRO A 983 -16.85 70.01 -22.70
N ASP A 984 -16.66 69.62 -21.44
CA ASP A 984 -15.35 69.52 -20.79
C ASP A 984 -14.86 68.06 -20.62
N GLY A 985 -15.50 67.09 -21.29
CA GLY A 985 -15.04 65.69 -21.38
C GLY A 985 -15.63 64.71 -20.35
N CYS A 986 -16.28 65.22 -19.30
CA CYS A 986 -17.01 64.40 -18.34
C CYS A 986 -18.44 64.11 -18.85
N ASP A 987 -18.58 63.06 -19.67
CA ASP A 987 -19.88 62.57 -20.14
C ASP A 987 -20.51 61.56 -19.16
N SER A 988 -21.82 61.33 -19.25
CA SER A 988 -22.54 60.34 -18.44
C SER A 988 -23.58 59.59 -19.29
N LEU A 989 -23.78 58.31 -18.97
CA LEU A 989 -24.49 57.35 -19.81
C LEU A 989 -25.68 56.73 -19.08
N VAL A 990 -26.83 56.67 -19.75
CA VAL A 990 -28.00 55.91 -19.30
C VAL A 990 -28.27 54.79 -20.29
N VAL A 991 -28.49 53.57 -19.78
CA VAL A 991 -28.56 52.34 -20.57
C VAL A 991 -29.84 51.56 -20.27
N ALA A 992 -30.54 51.11 -21.31
CA ALA A 992 -31.73 50.28 -21.20
C ALA A 992 -31.54 48.93 -21.90
N SER A 993 -31.76 47.83 -21.17
CA SER A 993 -31.73 46.46 -21.70
C SER A 993 -33.07 46.10 -22.34
N LEU A 994 -33.07 45.51 -23.54
CA LEU A 994 -34.27 45.07 -24.27
C LEU A 994 -34.11 43.62 -24.73
N VAL A 995 -34.91 42.70 -24.20
CA VAL A 995 -34.90 41.28 -24.61
C VAL A 995 -35.85 41.03 -25.79
N VAL A 996 -35.41 40.31 -26.81
CA VAL A 996 -36.22 39.95 -28.01
C VAL A 996 -36.21 38.43 -28.21
N TYR A 997 -37.37 37.76 -28.16
CA TYR A 997 -37.43 36.28 -28.15
C TYR A 997 -37.59 35.62 -29.55
N PRO A 998 -37.02 34.40 -29.80
CA PRO A 998 -37.08 33.68 -31.09
C PRO A 998 -38.39 32.93 -31.39
N GLU A 999 -38.57 32.55 -32.66
CA GLU A 999 -39.24 31.28 -33.03
C GLU A 999 -38.21 30.13 -33.07
N GLU A 1000 -38.57 28.91 -32.64
CA GLU A 1000 -37.63 27.80 -32.41
C GLU A 1000 -37.91 26.50 -33.21
N LEU A 1001 -36.87 25.66 -33.34
CA LEU A 1001 -36.91 24.32 -33.92
C LEU A 1001 -36.04 23.35 -33.09
N LEU A 1002 -36.66 22.28 -32.58
CA LEU A 1002 -36.03 21.24 -31.76
C LEU A 1002 -35.85 19.93 -32.56
N VAL A 1003 -34.75 19.19 -32.32
CA VAL A 1003 -34.48 17.88 -32.94
C VAL A 1003 -34.01 16.89 -31.89
N VAL A 1004 -34.53 15.66 -31.94
CA VAL A 1004 -34.25 14.55 -31.01
C VAL A 1004 -33.83 13.30 -31.78
N ASP A 1005 -32.90 12.51 -31.24
CA ASP A 1005 -32.41 11.28 -31.88
C ASP A 1005 -32.57 10.08 -30.94
N ASN A 1006 -33.18 8.99 -31.42
CA ASN A 1006 -33.49 7.79 -30.63
C ASN A 1006 -32.62 6.61 -31.08
N GLY A 1007 -32.01 5.93 -30.11
CA GLY A 1007 -31.04 4.85 -30.35
C GLY A 1007 -31.59 3.63 -31.11
N PRO A 1008 -30.69 2.72 -31.55
CA PRO A 1008 -31.02 1.62 -32.44
C PRO A 1008 -31.99 0.61 -31.83
N LEU A 1009 -33.04 0.27 -32.58
CA LEU A 1009 -34.07 -0.69 -32.20
C LEU A 1009 -33.90 -2.02 -32.95
N PRO A 1010 -34.38 -3.16 -32.40
CA PRO A 1010 -34.36 -4.44 -33.11
C PRO A 1010 -35.15 -4.41 -34.43
N TYR A 1011 -34.65 -5.11 -35.45
CA TYR A 1011 -35.32 -5.26 -36.74
C TYR A 1011 -36.76 -5.79 -36.61
N GLY A 1012 -37.73 -4.96 -37.00
CA GLY A 1012 -39.17 -5.26 -36.92
C GLY A 1012 -39.91 -4.62 -35.74
N THR A 1013 -39.25 -3.82 -34.90
CA THR A 1013 -39.89 -3.03 -33.84
C THR A 1013 -40.90 -2.03 -34.40
N VAL A 1014 -42.00 -1.76 -33.67
CA VAL A 1014 -43.03 -0.79 -34.10
C VAL A 1014 -42.90 0.51 -33.31
N TYR A 1015 -42.68 1.63 -34.00
CA TYR A 1015 -42.45 2.95 -33.41
C TYR A 1015 -43.39 3.98 -34.05
N HIS A 1016 -44.08 4.78 -33.24
CA HIS A 1016 -45.15 5.71 -33.66
C HIS A 1016 -46.20 5.09 -34.62
N GLY A 1017 -46.44 3.77 -34.49
CA GLY A 1017 -47.37 3.01 -35.33
C GLY A 1017 -46.80 2.49 -36.66
N VAL A 1018 -45.52 2.74 -36.95
CA VAL A 1018 -44.81 2.28 -38.16
C VAL A 1018 -43.87 1.12 -37.79
N VAL A 1019 -43.84 0.06 -38.60
CA VAL A 1019 -42.88 -1.05 -38.43
C VAL A 1019 -41.52 -0.64 -38.98
N LEU A 1020 -40.50 -0.55 -38.12
CA LEU A 1020 -39.15 -0.19 -38.50
C LEU A 1020 -38.35 -1.43 -38.95
N THR A 1021 -38.11 -1.50 -40.25
CA THR A 1021 -37.17 -2.46 -40.88
C THR A 1021 -35.91 -1.77 -41.41
N GLN A 1022 -35.81 -0.45 -41.20
CA GLN A 1022 -34.72 0.45 -41.56
C GLN A 1022 -34.91 1.79 -40.82
N ASP A 1023 -33.87 2.60 -40.78
CA ASP A 1023 -33.83 3.91 -40.12
C ASP A 1023 -34.88 4.90 -40.68
N THR A 1024 -35.46 5.77 -39.83
CA THR A 1024 -36.66 6.61 -40.14
C THR A 1024 -36.73 7.91 -39.30
N GLN A 1025 -37.46 8.95 -39.77
CA GLN A 1025 -37.60 10.28 -39.13
C GLN A 1025 -39.07 10.81 -39.13
N PHE A 1026 -39.45 11.65 -38.14
CA PHE A 1026 -40.79 12.25 -37.92
C PHE A 1026 -40.74 13.76 -37.53
N VAL A 1027 -41.83 14.55 -37.71
CA VAL A 1027 -41.87 16.04 -37.48
C VAL A 1027 -43.27 16.57 -37.05
N TYR A 1028 -43.36 17.59 -36.16
CA TYR A 1028 -44.59 18.30 -35.71
C TYR A 1028 -44.35 19.74 -35.15
N PHE A 1029 -45.37 20.42 -34.59
CA PHE A 1029 -45.36 21.88 -34.23
C PHE A 1029 -46.08 22.21 -32.89
N ASP A 1030 -45.67 23.30 -32.20
CA ASP A 1030 -46.27 23.85 -30.96
C ASP A 1030 -45.96 25.37 -30.75
N THR A 1031 -46.07 25.91 -29.52
CA THR A 1031 -45.79 27.32 -29.12
C THR A 1031 -45.08 27.43 -27.76
N THR A 1032 -44.31 28.50 -27.54
CA THR A 1032 -43.48 28.71 -26.34
C THR A 1032 -44.18 29.47 -25.20
N GLU A 1033 -43.68 29.36 -23.96
CA GLU A 1033 -44.24 30.02 -22.76
C GLU A 1033 -44.29 31.56 -22.87
N PHE A 1034 -43.38 32.15 -23.65
CA PHE A 1034 -43.32 33.60 -23.90
C PHE A 1034 -44.15 34.04 -25.14
N GLY A 1035 -44.83 33.12 -25.82
CA GLY A 1035 -45.81 33.41 -26.88
C GLY A 1035 -45.31 33.28 -28.33
N CYS A 1036 -44.12 32.72 -28.56
CA CYS A 1036 -43.57 32.52 -29.91
C CYS A 1036 -43.88 31.11 -30.47
N LEU A 1037 -43.57 30.85 -31.74
CA LEU A 1037 -43.86 29.58 -32.43
C LEU A 1037 -42.72 28.55 -32.30
N LEU A 1038 -43.04 27.25 -32.27
CA LEU A 1038 -42.08 26.14 -32.07
C LEU A 1038 -42.33 24.98 -33.05
N THR A 1039 -41.26 24.29 -33.47
CA THR A 1039 -41.28 23.09 -34.35
C THR A 1039 -40.41 21.97 -33.76
N ILE A 1040 -40.74 20.69 -33.98
CA ILE A 1040 -40.05 19.52 -33.37
C ILE A 1040 -39.83 18.39 -34.40
N SER A 1041 -38.69 17.67 -34.35
CA SER A 1041 -38.31 16.56 -35.24
C SER A 1041 -37.61 15.39 -34.49
N GLU A 1042 -37.79 14.13 -34.94
CA GLU A 1042 -37.30 12.90 -34.27
C GLU A 1042 -36.71 11.85 -35.24
N ASN A 1043 -35.58 11.21 -34.89
CA ASN A 1043 -34.89 10.14 -35.66
C ASN A 1043 -34.89 8.76 -34.94
N VAL A 1044 -34.70 7.64 -35.68
CA VAL A 1044 -34.57 6.24 -35.15
C VAL A 1044 -33.74 5.32 -36.09
N THR A 1045 -33.00 4.32 -35.57
CA THR A 1045 -32.13 3.37 -36.32
C THR A 1045 -32.38 1.85 -36.03
N VAL A 1046 -31.82 0.88 -36.79
CA VAL A 1046 -32.21 -0.57 -36.75
C VAL A 1046 -31.07 -1.65 -36.88
N SER A 1047 -31.11 -2.76 -36.09
CA SER A 1047 -30.05 -3.83 -36.01
C SER A 1047 -30.47 -5.34 -36.20
N PRO A 1048 -29.58 -6.25 -36.72
CA PRO A 1048 -29.79 -7.72 -36.92
C PRO A 1048 -28.94 -8.71 -36.04
N SER A 1049 -29.14 -10.05 -36.10
CA SER A 1049 -28.66 -11.04 -35.07
C SER A 1049 -28.28 -12.50 -35.52
N SER A 1050 -27.22 -13.14 -34.91
CA SER A 1050 -26.80 -14.59 -35.04
C SER A 1050 -25.54 -14.92 -34.16
N THR A 1051 -25.11 -16.12 -33.66
CA THR A 1051 -25.55 -17.56 -33.55
C THR A 1051 -24.64 -18.38 -32.55
N ASN A 1052 -24.80 -19.72 -32.41
CA ASN A 1052 -24.17 -20.63 -31.37
C ASN A 1052 -22.97 -21.51 -31.85
N GLU A 1053 -22.15 -22.11 -30.94
CA GLU A 1053 -21.39 -23.40 -31.17
C GLU A 1053 -20.75 -24.10 -29.90
N VAL A 1054 -21.20 -25.29 -29.46
CA VAL A 1054 -21.12 -25.90 -28.08
C VAL A 1054 -19.81 -26.68 -27.67
N THR A 1055 -19.69 -27.06 -26.37
CA THR A 1055 -18.88 -28.18 -25.71
C THR A 1055 -17.51 -27.90 -25.06
N VAL A 1056 -16.91 -28.74 -24.17
CA VAL A 1056 -17.34 -29.49 -22.94
C VAL A 1056 -16.05 -29.77 -22.09
N ALA A 1057 -16.13 -29.82 -20.75
CA ALA A 1057 -15.16 -30.55 -19.89
C ALA A 1057 -15.83 -31.06 -18.59
N ILE A 1058 -16.23 -30.16 -17.69
CA ILE A 1058 -17.26 -30.40 -16.66
C ILE A 1058 -18.60 -29.80 -17.16
N GLY A 1059 -18.89 -30.01 -18.44
CA GLY A 1059 -19.74 -29.09 -19.23
C GLY A 1059 -19.14 -27.70 -19.46
N LEU A 1060 -18.31 -27.19 -18.53
CA LEU A 1060 -17.86 -25.79 -18.39
C LEU A 1060 -17.58 -25.07 -19.71
N SER A 1061 -18.54 -24.26 -20.10
CA SER A 1061 -18.64 -23.52 -21.34
C SER A 1061 -18.91 -22.05 -21.02
N ILE A 1062 -18.12 -21.14 -21.58
CA ILE A 1062 -18.25 -19.68 -21.40
C ILE A 1062 -18.53 -19.03 -22.75
N ARG A 1063 -19.59 -18.21 -22.85
CA ARG A 1063 -20.12 -17.67 -24.13
C ARG A 1063 -20.78 -16.29 -23.98
N PRO A 1064 -20.46 -15.30 -24.82
CA PRO A 1064 -19.32 -15.26 -25.75
C PRO A 1064 -17.97 -15.32 -25.00
N ASN A 1065 -16.89 -15.57 -25.75
CA ASN A 1065 -15.51 -15.38 -25.32
C ASN A 1065 -14.66 -15.26 -26.60
N PRO A 1066 -14.08 -14.08 -26.95
CA PRO A 1066 -14.02 -12.84 -26.18
C PRO A 1066 -15.37 -12.23 -25.78
N VAL A 1067 -15.34 -11.35 -24.79
CA VAL A 1067 -16.51 -10.83 -24.06
C VAL A 1067 -16.65 -9.33 -24.29
N GLU A 1068 -17.85 -8.91 -24.67
CA GLU A 1068 -18.27 -7.51 -24.68
C GLU A 1068 -18.92 -7.18 -23.32
N ASP A 1069 -20.24 -7.02 -23.24
CA ASP A 1069 -20.90 -6.55 -22.01
C ASP A 1069 -21.36 -7.66 -21.06
N TYR A 1070 -21.40 -8.92 -21.50
CA TYR A 1070 -21.78 -10.06 -20.66
C TYR A 1070 -21.23 -11.40 -21.16
N PHE A 1071 -21.13 -12.39 -20.26
CA PHE A 1071 -20.89 -13.79 -20.61
C PHE A 1071 -21.78 -14.77 -19.83
N THR A 1072 -22.23 -15.82 -20.51
CA THR A 1072 -22.98 -16.95 -19.96
C THR A 1072 -22.05 -18.13 -19.67
N VAL A 1073 -22.15 -18.68 -18.47
CA VAL A 1073 -21.45 -19.88 -17.99
C VAL A 1073 -22.44 -21.04 -17.93
N SER A 1074 -22.10 -22.19 -18.51
CA SER A 1074 -22.87 -23.43 -18.37
C SER A 1074 -21.97 -24.60 -17.95
N PHE A 1075 -22.42 -25.43 -17.01
CA PHE A 1075 -21.74 -26.64 -16.54
C PHE A 1075 -22.77 -27.70 -16.11
N GLU A 1076 -22.35 -28.92 -15.78
CA GLU A 1076 -23.25 -30.03 -15.44
C GLU A 1076 -22.77 -30.76 -14.17
N THR A 1077 -23.69 -31.08 -13.26
CA THR A 1077 -23.42 -31.81 -12.00
C THR A 1077 -24.15 -33.16 -11.99
N ASP A 1078 -23.39 -34.26 -11.88
CA ASP A 1078 -23.93 -35.63 -11.84
C ASP A 1078 -24.70 -35.94 -10.53
N PHE A 1079 -24.58 -35.09 -9.51
CA PHE A 1079 -25.19 -35.23 -8.18
C PHE A 1079 -25.37 -33.84 -7.54
N PRO A 1080 -26.24 -33.68 -6.52
CA PRO A 1080 -26.36 -32.45 -5.73
C PRO A 1080 -25.07 -32.17 -4.97
N ALA A 1081 -24.55 -30.95 -5.08
CA ALA A 1081 -23.32 -30.51 -4.42
C ALA A 1081 -23.35 -29.00 -4.20
N ALA A 1082 -22.58 -28.50 -3.24
CA ALA A 1082 -22.29 -27.06 -3.15
C ALA A 1082 -21.41 -26.61 -4.32
N VAL A 1083 -21.76 -25.48 -4.95
CA VAL A 1083 -21.08 -24.93 -6.11
C VAL A 1083 -20.68 -23.47 -5.85
N SER A 1084 -19.41 -23.10 -6.08
CA SER A 1084 -18.98 -21.69 -6.14
C SER A 1084 -18.47 -21.36 -7.54
N LEU A 1085 -18.81 -20.16 -8.02
CA LEU A 1085 -18.28 -19.58 -9.25
C LEU A 1085 -17.64 -18.23 -8.94
N ARG A 1086 -16.31 -18.13 -9.11
CA ARG A 1086 -15.53 -16.92 -8.79
C ARG A 1086 -14.72 -16.46 -10.00
N LEU A 1087 -14.91 -15.21 -10.39
CA LEU A 1087 -14.13 -14.51 -11.41
C LEU A 1087 -12.99 -13.75 -10.73
N THR A 1088 -11.76 -13.88 -11.24
CA THR A 1088 -10.57 -13.13 -10.81
C THR A 1088 -9.91 -12.40 -11.97
N ASP A 1089 -9.14 -11.35 -11.67
CA ASP A 1089 -8.30 -10.67 -12.64
C ASP A 1089 -6.97 -11.41 -12.89
N ALA A 1090 -6.13 -10.88 -13.79
CA ALA A 1090 -4.82 -11.44 -14.10
C ALA A 1090 -3.82 -11.45 -12.90
N LEU A 1091 -4.17 -10.83 -11.76
CA LEU A 1091 -3.40 -10.84 -10.51
C LEU A 1091 -4.06 -11.72 -9.43
N GLY A 1092 -5.10 -12.50 -9.78
CA GLY A 1092 -5.82 -13.40 -8.88
C GLY A 1092 -6.80 -12.72 -7.92
N ARG A 1093 -6.99 -11.40 -8.03
CA ARG A 1093 -7.89 -10.64 -7.14
C ARG A 1093 -9.34 -10.97 -7.50
N PRO A 1094 -10.24 -11.20 -6.52
CA PRO A 1094 -11.66 -11.46 -6.80
C PRO A 1094 -12.33 -10.24 -7.43
N VAL A 1095 -13.06 -10.47 -8.52
CA VAL A 1095 -13.79 -9.45 -9.28
C VAL A 1095 -15.29 -9.63 -9.12
N ARG A 1096 -15.77 -10.88 -9.11
CA ARG A 1096 -17.19 -11.23 -8.91
C ARG A 1096 -17.32 -12.67 -8.44
N GLU A 1097 -18.29 -12.96 -7.58
CA GLU A 1097 -18.57 -14.32 -7.11
C GLU A 1097 -20.09 -14.59 -7.12
N LEU A 1098 -20.48 -15.83 -7.42
CA LEU A 1098 -21.86 -16.33 -7.35
C LEU A 1098 -21.94 -17.47 -6.34
N LYS A 1099 -22.93 -17.36 -5.45
CA LYS A 1099 -23.27 -18.34 -4.40
C LYS A 1099 -24.10 -19.51 -4.96
N PRO A 1100 -24.20 -20.64 -4.23
CA PRO A 1100 -24.50 -21.92 -4.86
C PRO A 1100 -25.91 -22.13 -5.41
N VAL A 1101 -26.02 -23.10 -6.34
CA VAL A 1101 -27.26 -23.84 -6.62
C VAL A 1101 -27.00 -25.31 -6.32
N HIS A 1102 -27.84 -25.89 -5.47
CA HIS A 1102 -27.61 -27.19 -4.84
C HIS A 1102 -28.33 -28.37 -5.54
N THR A 1103 -28.48 -28.31 -6.87
CA THR A 1103 -29.21 -29.32 -7.65
C THR A 1103 -28.31 -30.12 -8.59
N SER A 1104 -28.68 -31.37 -8.87
CA SER A 1104 -28.11 -32.16 -9.97
C SER A 1104 -28.65 -31.71 -11.34
N GLY A 1105 -27.84 -31.80 -12.39
CA GLY A 1105 -28.19 -31.48 -13.77
C GLY A 1105 -27.38 -30.35 -14.41
N ILE A 1106 -27.91 -29.77 -15.49
CA ILE A 1106 -27.24 -28.69 -16.25
C ILE A 1106 -27.59 -27.33 -15.65
N HIS A 1107 -26.57 -26.60 -15.25
CA HIS A 1107 -26.65 -25.24 -14.71
C HIS A 1107 -26.30 -24.21 -15.78
N THR A 1108 -26.85 -22.99 -15.66
CA THR A 1108 -26.48 -21.86 -16.52
C THR A 1108 -26.68 -20.53 -15.81
N TYR A 1109 -25.63 -19.70 -15.81
CA TYR A 1109 -25.56 -18.38 -15.18
C TYR A 1109 -25.11 -17.34 -16.20
N THR A 1110 -25.47 -16.07 -16.02
CA THR A 1110 -24.92 -14.97 -16.84
C THR A 1110 -24.29 -13.91 -15.94
N PHE A 1111 -23.05 -13.55 -16.26
CA PHE A 1111 -22.27 -12.50 -15.64
C PHE A 1111 -22.36 -11.26 -16.53
N ASP A 1112 -22.75 -10.13 -15.94
CA ASP A 1112 -22.55 -8.81 -16.53
C ASP A 1112 -21.07 -8.41 -16.35
N THR A 1113 -20.49 -7.81 -17.39
CA THR A 1113 -19.10 -7.36 -17.46
C THR A 1113 -18.95 -5.96 -18.04
N ALA A 1114 -20.02 -5.16 -18.16
CA ALA A 1114 -19.97 -3.81 -18.71
C ALA A 1114 -19.04 -2.87 -17.89
N GLU A 1115 -18.92 -3.10 -16.58
CA GLU A 1115 -18.04 -2.34 -15.67
C GLU A 1115 -16.59 -2.88 -15.62
N LEU A 1116 -16.26 -3.94 -16.36
CA LEU A 1116 -14.91 -4.54 -16.36
C LEU A 1116 -14.03 -3.97 -17.47
N ALA A 1117 -12.78 -3.61 -17.11
CA ALA A 1117 -11.78 -3.16 -18.07
C ALA A 1117 -11.38 -4.27 -19.06
N ALA A 1118 -11.00 -3.88 -20.28
CA ALA A 1118 -10.47 -4.82 -21.27
C ALA A 1118 -9.20 -5.51 -20.75
N GLY A 1119 -9.13 -6.84 -20.88
CA GLY A 1119 -8.08 -7.63 -20.22
C GLY A 1119 -8.35 -9.13 -20.13
N ILE A 1120 -7.47 -9.82 -19.40
CA ILE A 1120 -7.56 -11.27 -19.14
C ILE A 1120 -8.07 -11.49 -17.72
N TYR A 1121 -9.06 -12.37 -17.60
CA TYR A 1121 -9.68 -12.78 -16.34
C TYR A 1121 -9.72 -14.31 -16.25
N PHE A 1122 -9.79 -14.87 -15.05
CA PHE A 1122 -9.93 -16.31 -14.82
C PHE A 1122 -11.24 -16.60 -14.10
N LEU A 1123 -12.07 -17.47 -14.69
CA LEU A 1123 -13.27 -18.00 -14.03
C LEU A 1123 -12.92 -19.34 -13.38
N HIS A 1124 -13.05 -19.41 -12.07
CA HIS A 1124 -12.94 -20.62 -11.26
C HIS A 1124 -14.34 -21.17 -10.94
N LEU A 1125 -14.50 -22.49 -11.03
CA LEU A 1125 -15.69 -23.25 -10.69
C LEU A 1125 -15.30 -24.33 -9.68
N ASN A 1126 -15.89 -24.33 -8.50
CA ASN A 1126 -15.75 -25.39 -7.49
C ASN A 1126 -17.10 -26.12 -7.35
N ILE A 1127 -17.09 -27.45 -7.28
CA ILE A 1127 -18.25 -28.34 -7.11
C ILE A 1127 -17.86 -29.39 -6.08
N GLY A 1128 -18.16 -29.15 -4.79
CA GLY A 1128 -17.54 -29.89 -3.69
C GLY A 1128 -16.00 -29.85 -3.79
N ASP A 1129 -15.36 -31.02 -3.75
CA ASP A 1129 -13.89 -31.16 -3.83
C ASP A 1129 -13.35 -31.04 -5.28
N HIS A 1130 -14.22 -31.00 -6.29
CA HIS A 1130 -13.82 -30.87 -7.69
C HIS A 1130 -13.74 -29.40 -8.09
N TRP A 1131 -12.72 -29.03 -8.87
CA TRP A 1131 -12.60 -27.68 -9.40
C TRP A 1131 -12.22 -27.68 -10.90
N ALA A 1132 -12.54 -26.57 -11.56
CA ALA A 1132 -12.07 -26.26 -12.91
C ALA A 1132 -11.82 -24.75 -13.03
N SER A 1133 -10.93 -24.34 -13.93
CA SER A 1133 -10.71 -22.94 -14.27
C SER A 1133 -10.73 -22.74 -15.79
N LYS A 1134 -11.18 -21.56 -16.24
CA LYS A 1134 -11.10 -21.14 -17.66
C LYS A 1134 -10.74 -19.67 -17.81
N ILE A 1135 -9.98 -19.39 -18.86
CA ILE A 1135 -9.55 -18.05 -19.25
C ILE A 1135 -10.71 -17.33 -19.98
N LEU A 1136 -10.92 -16.08 -19.61
CA LEU A 1136 -11.86 -15.13 -20.19
C LEU A 1136 -11.07 -13.95 -20.78
N THR A 1137 -11.46 -13.45 -21.95
CA THR A 1137 -10.87 -12.25 -22.54
C THR A 1137 -11.94 -11.18 -22.72
N LYS A 1138 -11.90 -10.11 -21.92
CA LYS A 1138 -12.71 -8.91 -22.12
C LYS A 1138 -12.06 -8.05 -23.21
N ILE A 1139 -12.84 -7.67 -24.22
CA ILE A 1139 -12.46 -6.70 -25.26
C ILE A 1139 -13.12 -5.34 -25.01
#